data_AF-A0A959BHP6-F1
#
_entry.id   AF-A0A959BHP6-F1
#
_cell.length_a   1.000
_cell.length_b   1.000
_cell.length_c   1.000
_cell.angle_alpha   90.00
_cell.angle_beta   90.00
_cell.angle_gamma   90.00
#
_symmetry.space_group_name_H-M   'P 1'
#
loop_
_entity.id
_entity.type
_entity.pdbx_description
1 polymer ?
#
loop_
_entity_poly.entity_id
_entity_poly.type
_entity_poly.pdbx_seq_one_letter_code
_entity_poly.pdbx_strand_id
1 'polypeptide(L)'
;TCPGIGDNDGDGICADVDCDDNDPNITSQVGDACDDGNPATHGETIQGDCSCGGGSLDPETVCATINSSTDDAEQETASGSMDLNSSDLELCTDRGTVQWVGLRFNNLNIPQGANIVNAYIQFETDETGNDDPCNLTIYGVAADNAGTFTTTDFDISSRPRTANSAAWAPAQWLAVGNAGPAQQTVDISSIIQEIVNRNGYTSASSIAFAIEGTGRRVAESFDGPAGGPQLCIDFFATPPDYDCPNLSAFYGDACDDGDNTTINDIVDGDCGCAGTPTACTGIGDADGDGVCSDVDCDDNDPNATTQPGDACDDGNPATINDTVDANCGCAGALNTCPGIGDNDGDGICADVDCDDDNPNITTQQGDACDDGNPNTVGETIQGDCSCGGGNSAPTQTCAMVSTSSDDAEEELTGSVDATSSDLELMNDPRNGQQVVGLRFTGLNIPPGAVITSAYVQFSVDEAVNDNPCNVSIYGQASDNAATFTETDFDVSSRPRTNASVSWSPPEWLAVGAAGAEQQTPDLSPAIQEIVNQSGYTANSAIALILEGTGRRTAESFNGSLNGAPELCVEYLYATQADSQTPPGIGAGIEQRGEALPIEEVMSAIRVHPNPAGQKLNISFSSKLDGYVQLQARGLSGRIVLNEKRTVSRGENTIVLEELSLPDGIYFLQLFAEGAVQSAKFVISK
;
A
#
# COMPACT_ATOMS: atom_id res chain seq x y z
N THR A 1 18.90 12.14 -36.92
CA THR A 1 20.02 12.64 -37.77
C THR A 1 21.26 12.66 -36.93
N CYS A 2 22.35 12.04 -37.40
CA CYS A 2 23.61 11.82 -36.68
C CYS A 2 24.71 12.81 -37.14
N PRO A 3 24.69 14.08 -36.71
CA PRO A 3 25.60 15.09 -37.21
C PRO A 3 27.04 14.83 -36.73
N GLY A 4 27.87 14.31 -37.63
CA GLY A 4 29.32 14.17 -37.45
C GLY A 4 29.81 12.77 -37.09
N ILE A 5 28.90 11.83 -36.83
CA ILE A 5 29.22 10.46 -36.39
C ILE A 5 28.91 9.42 -37.50
N GLY A 6 27.89 9.67 -38.34
CA GLY A 6 27.51 8.77 -39.41
C GLY A 6 26.47 7.73 -38.99
N ASP A 7 25.98 7.00 -39.99
CA ASP A 7 25.04 5.88 -39.97
C ASP A 7 25.36 5.13 -41.28
N ASN A 8 26.17 4.09 -41.18
CA ASN A 8 26.85 3.46 -42.32
C ASN A 8 25.96 2.47 -43.07
N ASP A 9 25.01 1.84 -42.38
CA ASP A 9 24.10 0.86 -42.96
C ASP A 9 22.70 1.43 -43.26
N GLY A 10 22.39 2.62 -42.74
CA GLY A 10 21.22 3.41 -43.06
C GLY A 10 19.95 3.00 -42.32
N ASP A 11 20.08 2.33 -41.18
CA ASP A 11 18.95 1.88 -40.36
C ASP A 11 18.32 3.02 -39.51
N GLY A 12 19.05 4.14 -39.37
CA GLY A 12 18.61 5.34 -38.66
C GLY A 12 19.20 5.52 -37.26
N ILE A 13 20.08 4.61 -36.80
CA ILE A 13 20.82 4.67 -35.54
C ILE A 13 22.20 5.32 -35.80
N CYS A 14 22.75 6.02 -34.81
CA CYS A 14 24.06 6.66 -34.97
C CYS A 14 25.18 5.67 -34.65
N ALA A 15 26.26 5.71 -35.44
CA ALA A 15 27.40 4.78 -35.34
C ALA A 15 28.08 4.69 -33.95
N ASP A 16 27.86 5.64 -33.04
CA ASP A 16 28.39 5.65 -31.68
C ASP A 16 27.53 4.90 -30.66
N VAL A 17 26.27 4.60 -31.01
CA VAL A 17 25.33 3.84 -30.17
C VAL A 17 24.83 2.58 -30.86
N ASP A 18 25.15 2.40 -32.14
CA ASP A 18 24.83 1.22 -32.95
C ASP A 18 25.82 0.08 -32.68
N CYS A 19 25.28 -1.08 -32.29
CA CYS A 19 26.08 -2.26 -31.97
C CYS A 19 26.69 -2.95 -33.19
N ASP A 20 26.12 -2.75 -34.39
CA ASP A 20 26.73 -3.17 -35.65
C ASP A 20 26.33 -2.23 -36.79
N ASP A 21 26.99 -1.07 -36.83
CA ASP A 21 26.91 -0.02 -37.86
C ASP A 21 27.43 -0.50 -39.25
N ASN A 22 27.27 -1.77 -39.60
CA ASN A 22 27.49 -2.31 -40.94
C ASN A 22 26.42 -3.35 -41.33
N ASP A 23 25.51 -3.74 -40.44
CA ASP A 23 24.44 -4.70 -40.70
C ASP A 23 23.06 -4.10 -40.37
N PRO A 24 22.30 -3.66 -41.39
CA PRO A 24 21.03 -2.95 -41.19
C PRO A 24 19.89 -3.85 -40.66
N ASN A 25 20.20 -5.10 -40.31
CA ASN A 25 19.28 -6.03 -39.64
C ASN A 25 19.53 -6.12 -38.13
N ILE A 26 20.61 -5.52 -37.61
CA ILE A 26 20.94 -5.46 -36.19
C ILE A 26 20.67 -4.04 -35.72
N THR A 27 19.44 -3.78 -35.29
CA THR A 27 18.99 -2.42 -34.89
C THR A 27 19.15 -2.17 -33.40
N SER A 28 20.05 -2.90 -32.74
CA SER A 28 20.22 -2.85 -31.29
C SER A 28 21.16 -1.71 -30.92
N GLN A 29 20.71 -0.80 -30.06
CA GLN A 29 21.49 0.36 -29.62
C GLN A 29 21.77 0.34 -28.12
N VAL A 30 22.83 1.03 -27.69
CA VAL A 30 23.16 1.25 -26.28
C VAL A 30 21.94 1.81 -25.54
N GLY A 31 21.52 1.15 -24.47
CA GLY A 31 20.31 1.48 -23.69
C GLY A 31 19.05 0.72 -24.08
N ASP A 32 19.04 -0.04 -25.18
CA ASP A 32 17.94 -0.95 -25.49
C ASP A 32 17.85 -2.07 -24.45
N ALA A 33 16.64 -2.52 -24.17
CA ALA A 33 16.42 -3.68 -23.32
C ALA A 33 17.03 -4.94 -23.96
N CYS A 34 17.69 -5.75 -23.15
CA CYS A 34 18.27 -7.03 -23.57
C CYS A 34 18.09 -8.09 -22.48
N ASP A 35 18.53 -9.32 -22.73
CA ASP A 35 18.54 -10.43 -21.76
C ASP A 35 19.93 -11.08 -21.83
N ASP A 36 20.69 -11.04 -20.74
CA ASP A 36 22.05 -11.59 -20.66
C ASP A 36 22.04 -13.11 -20.33
N GLY A 37 20.84 -13.69 -20.19
CA GLY A 37 20.62 -15.08 -19.84
C GLY A 37 20.82 -15.38 -18.36
N ASN A 38 20.99 -14.37 -17.51
CA ASN A 38 21.04 -14.51 -16.07
C ASN A 38 19.63 -14.40 -15.46
N PRO A 39 19.07 -15.50 -14.92
CA PRO A 39 17.72 -15.47 -14.33
C PRO A 39 17.65 -14.69 -12.99
N ALA A 40 18.77 -14.17 -12.49
CA ALA A 40 18.85 -13.43 -11.23
C ALA A 40 18.84 -11.90 -11.41
N THR A 41 18.65 -11.39 -12.62
CA THR A 41 18.59 -9.96 -12.90
C THR A 41 17.42 -9.66 -13.84
N HIS A 42 16.90 -8.43 -13.73
CA HIS A 42 15.97 -7.87 -14.72
C HIS A 42 16.30 -6.42 -15.05
N GLY A 43 15.82 -5.97 -16.22
CA GLY A 43 15.98 -4.59 -16.67
C GLY A 43 17.36 -4.33 -17.27
N GLU A 44 17.97 -5.37 -17.82
CA GLU A 44 19.25 -5.31 -18.52
C GLU A 44 19.14 -4.39 -19.71
N THR A 45 20.22 -3.68 -19.96
CA THR A 45 20.33 -2.83 -21.14
C THR A 45 21.63 -3.09 -21.87
N ILE A 46 21.62 -2.83 -23.17
CA ILE A 46 22.82 -2.93 -23.97
C ILE A 46 23.81 -1.84 -23.52
N GLN A 47 25.00 -2.28 -23.11
CA GLN A 47 26.05 -1.42 -22.56
C GLN A 47 26.87 -0.75 -23.67
N GLY A 48 27.71 0.21 -23.29
CA GLY A 48 28.55 0.96 -24.24
C GLY A 48 29.57 0.11 -25.02
N ASP A 49 29.78 -1.15 -24.62
CA ASP A 49 30.60 -2.13 -25.34
C ASP A 49 29.76 -3.15 -26.15
N CYS A 50 28.46 -2.88 -26.29
CA CYS A 50 27.49 -3.72 -27.00
C CYS A 50 27.28 -5.11 -26.36
N SER A 51 27.71 -5.28 -25.10
CA SER A 51 27.31 -6.44 -24.29
C SER A 51 25.94 -6.20 -23.64
N CYS A 52 25.21 -7.29 -23.41
CA CYS A 52 24.03 -7.22 -22.55
C CYS A 52 24.45 -7.36 -21.10
N GLY A 53 24.02 -6.42 -20.24
CA GLY A 53 24.34 -6.42 -18.82
C GLY A 53 23.74 -5.21 -18.11
N GLY A 54 24.08 -5.02 -16.83
CA GLY A 54 23.32 -4.13 -15.96
C GLY A 54 21.93 -4.70 -15.67
N GLY A 55 21.22 -4.19 -14.67
CA GLY A 55 19.96 -4.75 -14.21
C GLY A 55 19.87 -4.73 -12.69
N SER A 56 18.67 -4.71 -12.13
CA SER A 56 18.46 -4.90 -10.70
C SER A 56 18.50 -6.40 -10.41
N LEU A 57 19.10 -6.78 -9.28
CA LEU A 57 18.99 -8.17 -8.82
C LEU A 57 17.52 -8.48 -8.57
N ASP A 58 17.05 -9.61 -9.10
CA ASP A 58 15.76 -10.20 -8.74
C ASP A 58 15.91 -11.11 -7.53
N PRO A 59 15.00 -11.03 -6.53
CA PRO A 59 15.05 -11.94 -5.40
C PRO A 59 14.71 -13.36 -5.84
N GLU A 60 15.46 -14.34 -5.32
CA GLU A 60 15.12 -15.76 -5.44
C GLU A 60 13.90 -16.08 -4.57
N THR A 61 12.90 -16.76 -5.14
CA THR A 61 11.74 -17.26 -4.37
C THR A 61 11.92 -18.74 -4.03
N VAL A 62 11.74 -19.09 -2.76
CA VAL A 62 11.60 -20.48 -2.32
C VAL A 62 10.29 -20.67 -1.57
N CYS A 63 9.55 -21.73 -1.93
CA CYS A 63 8.37 -22.18 -1.21
C CYS A 63 8.53 -23.62 -0.72
N ALA A 64 8.16 -23.89 0.54
CA ALA A 64 8.18 -25.23 1.12
C ALA A 64 6.91 -25.50 1.94
N THR A 65 6.33 -26.68 1.74
CA THR A 65 5.22 -27.19 2.55
C THR A 65 5.74 -28.04 3.72
N ILE A 66 4.93 -28.15 4.76
CA ILE A 66 5.17 -29.09 5.86
C ILE A 66 5.16 -30.53 5.31
N ASN A 67 6.10 -31.37 5.76
CA ASN A 67 6.33 -32.69 5.16
C ASN A 67 6.39 -33.86 6.17
N SER A 68 6.04 -33.62 7.43
CA SER A 68 5.96 -34.63 8.49
C SER A 68 5.00 -34.18 9.59
N SER A 69 4.28 -35.11 10.22
CA SER A 69 3.34 -34.83 11.32
C SER A 69 4.00 -34.15 12.53
N THR A 70 5.33 -34.23 12.66
CA THR A 70 6.07 -33.59 13.74
C THR A 70 6.52 -32.16 13.40
N ASP A 71 6.12 -31.65 12.24
CA ASP A 71 6.49 -30.32 11.76
C ASP A 71 5.33 -29.33 11.83
N ASP A 72 4.13 -29.78 12.16
CA ASP A 72 3.04 -28.98 12.67
C ASP A 72 2.53 -29.55 13.99
N ALA A 73 2.03 -28.67 14.85
CA ALA A 73 1.65 -29.05 16.20
C ALA A 73 0.69 -28.05 16.82
N GLU A 74 -0.13 -28.56 17.72
CA GLU A 74 -1.02 -27.77 18.56
C GLU A 74 -0.65 -27.99 20.03
N GLN A 75 -0.67 -26.92 20.82
CA GLN A 75 -0.35 -26.98 22.24
C GLN A 75 -1.40 -26.25 23.07
N GLU A 76 -2.12 -26.98 23.90
CA GLU A 76 -3.08 -26.39 24.85
C GLU A 76 -2.33 -25.48 25.85
N THR A 77 -2.77 -24.22 25.98
CA THR A 77 -2.06 -23.21 26.80
C THR A 77 -2.06 -23.56 28.30
N ALA A 78 -3.12 -24.19 28.80
CA ALA A 78 -3.30 -24.44 30.24
C ALA A 78 -2.51 -25.66 30.74
N SER A 79 -2.55 -26.76 29.99
CA SER A 79 -1.91 -28.03 30.36
C SER A 79 -0.53 -28.21 29.74
N GLY A 80 -0.26 -27.52 28.64
CA GLY A 80 0.92 -27.74 27.80
C GLY A 80 0.80 -28.96 26.90
N SER A 81 -0.31 -29.70 26.94
CA SER A 81 -0.50 -30.91 26.15
C SER A 81 -0.30 -30.63 24.67
N MET A 82 0.50 -31.48 24.03
CA MET A 82 0.87 -31.39 22.63
C MET A 82 0.04 -32.36 21.79
N ASP A 83 -0.57 -31.88 20.71
CA ASP A 83 -1.05 -32.70 19.61
C ASP A 83 -0.16 -32.50 18.39
N LEU A 84 0.27 -33.61 17.79
CA LEU A 84 1.17 -33.65 16.62
C LEU A 84 0.55 -34.46 15.47
N ASN A 85 -0.73 -34.87 15.58
CA ASN A 85 -1.38 -35.63 14.51
C ASN A 85 -2.84 -35.19 14.35
N SER A 86 -3.13 -33.94 14.71
CA SER A 86 -4.44 -33.35 14.45
C SER A 86 -4.66 -33.26 12.94
N SER A 87 -5.89 -33.46 12.47
CA SER A 87 -6.22 -33.31 11.05
C SER A 87 -6.23 -31.86 10.60
N ASP A 88 -6.34 -30.95 11.55
CA ASP A 88 -6.58 -29.54 11.39
C ASP A 88 -5.73 -28.75 12.39
N LEU A 89 -5.51 -27.47 12.08
CA LEU A 89 -4.82 -26.52 12.92
C LEU A 89 -5.80 -25.42 13.29
N GLU A 90 -6.33 -25.44 14.51
CA GLU A 90 -7.10 -24.31 14.99
C GLU A 90 -6.17 -23.20 15.50
N LEU A 91 -6.02 -22.17 14.68
CA LEU A 91 -5.24 -21.00 15.03
C LEU A 91 -5.85 -20.33 16.27
N CYS A 92 -5.15 -20.50 17.40
CA CYS A 92 -5.38 -19.92 18.73
C CYS A 92 -6.51 -20.45 19.60
N THR A 93 -7.65 -20.90 19.06
CA THR A 93 -8.74 -21.44 19.90
C THR A 93 -9.38 -22.67 19.27
N ASP A 94 -9.31 -23.83 19.94
CA ASP A 94 -10.17 -24.99 19.64
C ASP A 94 -11.30 -25.04 20.68
N ARG A 95 -12.57 -24.97 20.25
CA ARG A 95 -13.77 -25.17 21.09
C ARG A 95 -13.77 -24.45 22.46
N GLY A 96 -13.09 -23.31 22.55
CA GLY A 96 -12.97 -22.47 23.76
C GLY A 96 -11.71 -22.73 24.62
N THR A 97 -10.84 -23.66 24.23
CA THR A 97 -9.49 -23.82 24.76
C THR A 97 -8.49 -23.03 23.92
N VAL A 98 -7.73 -22.14 24.56
CA VAL A 98 -6.68 -21.36 23.89
C VAL A 98 -5.45 -22.21 23.70
N GLN A 99 -4.86 -22.18 22.51
CA GLN A 99 -3.70 -22.98 22.15
C GLN A 99 -2.66 -22.21 21.36
N TRP A 100 -1.47 -22.78 21.31
CA TRP A 100 -0.41 -22.36 20.41
C TRP A 100 -0.40 -23.27 19.19
N VAL A 101 -0.06 -22.70 18.03
CA VAL A 101 0.20 -23.47 16.82
C VAL A 101 1.67 -23.34 16.48
N GLY A 102 2.30 -24.48 16.22
CA GLY A 102 3.70 -24.60 15.85
C GLY A 102 3.80 -25.07 14.42
N LEU A 103 4.63 -24.41 13.61
CA LEU A 103 4.87 -24.79 12.21
C LEU A 103 6.36 -24.85 11.96
N ARG A 104 6.85 -25.85 11.24
CA ARG A 104 8.26 -26.06 10.95
C ARG A 104 8.43 -26.40 9.47
N PHE A 105 9.35 -25.68 8.84
CA PHE A 105 9.67 -25.78 7.43
C PHE A 105 11.13 -26.18 7.27
N ASN A 106 11.39 -27.16 6.42
CA ASN A 106 12.74 -27.66 6.11
C ASN A 106 12.99 -27.72 4.61
N ASN A 107 14.26 -27.89 4.23
CA ASN A 107 14.71 -27.90 2.84
C ASN A 107 14.49 -26.56 2.12
N LEU A 108 14.54 -25.45 2.87
CA LEU A 108 14.43 -24.10 2.33
C LEU A 108 15.68 -23.69 1.53
N ASN A 109 16.84 -24.30 1.80
CA ASN A 109 18.11 -24.01 1.12
C ASN A 109 18.57 -22.55 1.17
N ILE A 110 18.05 -21.76 2.10
CA ILE A 110 18.40 -20.34 2.23
C ILE A 110 19.81 -20.21 2.81
N PRO A 111 20.73 -19.49 2.17
CA PRO A 111 22.06 -19.27 2.72
C PRO A 111 22.04 -18.49 4.04
N GLN A 112 23.04 -18.74 4.89
CA GLN A 112 23.23 -17.95 6.10
C GLN A 112 23.48 -16.48 5.74
N GLY A 113 22.76 -15.57 6.40
CA GLY A 113 22.87 -14.13 6.16
C GLY A 113 22.21 -13.64 4.86
N ALA A 114 21.43 -14.47 4.18
CA ALA A 114 20.64 -14.02 3.02
C ALA A 114 19.77 -12.80 3.38
N ASN A 115 19.60 -11.89 2.42
CA ASN A 115 18.75 -10.71 2.58
C ASN A 115 17.31 -11.09 2.21
N ILE A 116 16.42 -11.14 3.20
CA ILE A 116 15.02 -11.52 3.03
C ILE A 116 14.21 -10.29 2.64
N VAL A 117 13.60 -10.33 1.46
CA VAL A 117 12.83 -9.22 0.88
C VAL A 117 11.37 -9.29 1.33
N ASN A 118 10.77 -10.47 1.26
CA ASN A 118 9.38 -10.73 1.58
C ASN A 118 9.22 -12.18 2.03
N ALA A 119 8.31 -12.45 2.96
CA ALA A 119 7.98 -13.82 3.31
C ALA A 119 6.57 -13.92 3.88
N TYR A 120 5.89 -15.04 3.62
CA TYR A 120 4.55 -15.31 4.15
C TYR A 120 4.30 -16.81 4.31
N ILE A 121 3.38 -17.15 5.22
CA ILE A 121 2.82 -18.50 5.32
C ILE A 121 1.43 -18.47 4.67
N GLN A 122 1.23 -19.35 3.69
CA GLN A 122 -0.06 -19.62 3.08
C GLN A 122 -0.72 -20.80 3.79
N PHE A 123 -1.93 -20.56 4.29
CA PHE A 123 -2.80 -21.60 4.83
C PHE A 123 -3.87 -22.00 3.79
N GLU A 124 -4.41 -23.21 3.94
CA GLU A 124 -5.64 -23.66 3.27
C GLU A 124 -6.72 -23.87 4.34
N THR A 125 -7.96 -23.47 4.05
CA THR A 125 -9.07 -23.57 4.99
C THR A 125 -9.58 -25.02 5.08
N ASP A 126 -9.50 -25.66 6.25
CA ASP A 126 -10.09 -26.99 6.46
C ASP A 126 -11.59 -26.88 6.84
N GLU A 127 -11.92 -25.98 7.77
CA GLU A 127 -13.30 -25.73 8.19
C GLU A 127 -13.62 -24.24 8.31
N THR A 128 -14.88 -23.87 8.08
CA THR A 128 -15.35 -22.48 8.18
C THR A 128 -15.61 -22.02 9.62
N GLY A 129 -14.88 -22.59 10.57
CA GLY A 129 -14.98 -22.32 12.01
C GLY A 129 -14.31 -20.99 12.38
N ASN A 130 -15.07 -19.88 12.34
CA ASN A 130 -14.55 -18.54 12.63
C ASN A 130 -14.97 -18.04 14.02
N ASP A 131 -14.03 -17.64 14.87
CA ASP A 131 -14.29 -16.88 16.09
C ASP A 131 -13.61 -15.51 15.98
N ASP A 132 -14.41 -14.43 16.05
CA ASP A 132 -13.95 -13.05 15.86
C ASP A 132 -14.11 -12.17 17.11
N PRO A 133 -13.22 -11.16 17.30
CA PRO A 133 -12.07 -10.84 16.44
C PRO A 133 -10.95 -11.88 16.55
N CYS A 134 -10.35 -12.24 15.40
CA CYS A 134 -9.16 -13.08 15.35
C CYS A 134 -7.92 -12.19 15.26
N ASN A 135 -7.09 -12.24 16.30
CA ASN A 135 -5.87 -11.46 16.43
C ASN A 135 -4.73 -12.39 16.83
N LEU A 136 -3.80 -12.58 15.93
CA LEU A 136 -2.70 -13.52 16.03
C LEU A 136 -1.37 -12.77 16.11
N THR A 137 -0.40 -13.34 16.79
CA THR A 137 0.99 -12.89 16.79
C THR A 137 1.87 -14.07 16.40
N ILE A 138 2.67 -13.86 15.35
CA ILE A 138 3.57 -14.85 14.78
C ILE A 138 4.98 -14.55 15.29
N TYR A 139 5.61 -15.55 15.90
CA TYR A 139 7.01 -15.53 16.29
C TYR A 139 7.79 -16.58 15.52
N GLY A 140 9.06 -16.32 15.28
CA GLY A 140 10.02 -17.36 14.89
C GLY A 140 10.56 -18.06 16.12
N VAL A 141 10.97 -19.32 15.98
CA VAL A 141 11.76 -20.04 16.97
C VAL A 141 13.23 -19.63 16.78
N ALA A 142 13.80 -18.95 17.78
CA ALA A 142 15.18 -18.48 17.78
C ALA A 142 16.19 -19.62 17.99
N ALA A 143 16.35 -20.45 16.96
CA ALA A 143 17.29 -21.57 16.93
C ALA A 143 18.09 -21.56 15.63
N ASP A 144 19.35 -22.00 15.69
CA ASP A 144 20.24 -22.13 14.53
C ASP A 144 19.71 -23.16 13.51
N ASN A 145 19.06 -24.21 14.03
CA ASN A 145 18.32 -25.20 13.26
C ASN A 145 17.16 -25.68 14.13
N ALA A 146 15.93 -25.34 13.77
CA ALA A 146 14.76 -25.74 14.53
C ALA A 146 14.58 -27.27 14.49
N GLY A 147 14.45 -27.90 15.67
CA GLY A 147 14.09 -29.31 15.79
C GLY A 147 12.59 -29.54 15.57
N THR A 148 12.22 -30.78 15.26
CA THR A 148 10.81 -31.20 15.17
C THR A 148 10.08 -30.95 16.50
N PHE A 149 8.75 -30.81 16.45
CA PHE A 149 7.93 -30.80 17.66
C PHE A 149 7.87 -32.19 18.30
N THR A 150 7.68 -32.23 19.61
CA THR A 150 7.63 -33.44 20.42
C THR A 150 6.38 -33.44 21.29
N THR A 151 6.00 -34.61 21.81
CA THR A 151 4.86 -34.73 22.73
C THR A 151 5.21 -34.29 24.16
N THR A 152 6.28 -33.51 24.35
CA THR A 152 6.66 -32.97 25.67
C THR A 152 5.78 -31.79 25.97
N ASP A 153 5.13 -31.77 27.14
CA ASP A 153 4.28 -30.64 27.51
C ASP A 153 5.03 -29.30 27.39
N PHE A 154 4.36 -28.30 26.81
CA PHE A 154 4.85 -26.94 26.57
C PHE A 154 5.97 -26.82 25.52
N ASP A 155 6.16 -27.80 24.62
CA ASP A 155 7.24 -27.74 23.62
C ASP A 155 7.24 -26.43 22.84
N ILE A 156 6.11 -26.01 22.24
CA ILE A 156 6.00 -24.80 21.41
C ILE A 156 6.28 -23.54 22.24
N SER A 157 5.52 -23.35 23.32
CA SER A 157 5.55 -22.13 24.14
C SER A 157 6.85 -21.95 24.93
N SER A 158 7.61 -23.02 25.15
CA SER A 158 8.90 -22.96 25.85
C SER A 158 10.10 -22.70 24.94
N ARG A 159 9.93 -22.76 23.61
CA ARG A 159 11.03 -22.48 22.68
C ARG A 159 11.43 -21.00 22.76
N PRO A 160 12.74 -20.68 22.71
CA PRO A 160 13.19 -19.31 22.55
C PRO A 160 12.55 -18.70 21.30
N ARG A 161 12.01 -17.49 21.43
CA ARG A 161 11.37 -16.76 20.33
C ARG A 161 12.31 -15.70 19.77
N THR A 162 12.10 -15.35 18.51
CA THR A 162 12.71 -14.17 17.89
C THR A 162 12.32 -12.90 18.65
N ALA A 163 13.16 -11.86 18.56
CA ALA A 163 12.81 -10.53 19.04
C ALA A 163 11.78 -9.87 18.13
N ASN A 164 11.91 -10.09 16.81
CA ASN A 164 10.90 -9.68 15.83
C ASN A 164 9.68 -10.60 15.87
N SER A 165 8.50 -10.02 15.68
CA SER A 165 7.21 -10.72 15.61
C SER A 165 6.26 -9.95 14.70
N ALA A 166 5.28 -10.64 14.12
CA ALA A 166 4.28 -10.02 13.24
C ALA A 166 2.87 -10.17 13.83
N ALA A 167 2.13 -9.06 13.88
CA ALA A 167 0.72 -9.06 14.25
C ALA A 167 -0.13 -9.33 13.00
N TRP A 168 -1.06 -10.28 13.10
CA TRP A 168 -1.90 -10.70 11.98
C TRP A 168 -3.36 -10.82 12.42
N ALA A 169 -4.26 -10.10 11.76
CA ALA A 169 -5.70 -10.17 11.99
C ALA A 169 -6.39 -10.72 10.74
N PRO A 170 -6.41 -12.05 10.53
CA PRO A 170 -6.96 -12.63 9.31
C PRO A 170 -8.45 -12.34 9.17
N ALA A 171 -8.89 -12.08 7.95
CA ALA A 171 -10.31 -12.04 7.61
C ALA A 171 -10.97 -13.41 7.85
N GLN A 172 -12.31 -13.47 7.83
CA GLN A 172 -13.02 -14.75 7.99
C GLN A 172 -12.69 -15.72 6.86
N TRP A 173 -12.53 -16.99 7.18
CA TRP A 173 -12.35 -18.08 6.21
C TRP A 173 -13.70 -18.69 5.89
N LEU A 174 -14.23 -18.30 4.73
CA LEU A 174 -15.64 -18.49 4.39
C LEU A 174 -15.96 -19.76 3.61
N ALA A 175 -14.95 -20.44 3.08
CA ALA A 175 -15.11 -21.70 2.35
C ALA A 175 -13.92 -22.63 2.57
N VAL A 176 -14.22 -23.93 2.67
CA VAL A 176 -13.24 -25.02 2.74
C VAL A 176 -12.45 -25.09 1.42
N GLY A 177 -11.14 -25.31 1.50
CA GLY A 177 -10.22 -25.31 0.37
C GLY A 177 -9.75 -23.93 -0.07
N ASN A 178 -10.20 -22.84 0.57
CA ASN A 178 -9.69 -21.50 0.24
C ASN A 178 -8.24 -21.36 0.72
N ALA A 179 -7.36 -20.96 -0.20
CA ALA A 179 -5.97 -20.60 0.06
C ALA A 179 -5.62 -19.28 -0.67
N GLY A 180 -6.35 -18.20 -0.34
CA GLY A 180 -6.14 -16.86 -0.92
C GLY A 180 -5.56 -15.86 0.09
N PRO A 181 -5.59 -14.55 -0.22
CA PRO A 181 -5.02 -13.50 0.64
C PRO A 181 -5.57 -13.48 2.08
N ALA A 182 -6.82 -13.92 2.28
CA ALA A 182 -7.42 -14.02 3.62
C ALA A 182 -6.78 -15.11 4.51
N GLN A 183 -6.18 -16.13 3.88
CA GLN A 183 -5.46 -17.23 4.52
C GLN A 183 -3.94 -17.03 4.49
N GLN A 184 -3.47 -15.89 3.97
CA GLN A 184 -2.05 -15.57 3.93
C GLN A 184 -1.67 -14.70 5.13
N THR A 185 -0.53 -14.99 5.76
CA THR A 185 0.00 -14.09 6.79
C THR A 185 0.37 -12.72 6.21
N VAL A 186 0.47 -11.72 7.08
CA VAL A 186 1.26 -10.51 6.78
C VAL A 186 2.71 -10.88 6.46
N ASP A 187 3.48 -9.93 5.96
CA ASP A 187 4.92 -10.13 5.74
C ASP A 187 5.65 -10.47 7.06
N ILE A 188 6.37 -11.58 7.06
CA ILE A 188 7.16 -12.12 8.16
C ILE A 188 8.67 -12.12 7.86
N SER A 189 9.11 -11.40 6.82
CA SER A 189 10.51 -11.24 6.40
C SER A 189 11.45 -10.93 7.58
N SER A 190 11.08 -9.98 8.44
CA SER A 190 11.88 -9.55 9.61
C SER A 190 12.12 -10.65 10.65
N ILE A 191 11.20 -11.61 10.78
CA ILE A 191 11.32 -12.78 11.67
C ILE A 191 12.37 -13.74 11.09
N ILE A 192 12.25 -14.02 9.79
CA ILE A 192 13.12 -14.94 9.08
C ILE A 192 14.54 -14.35 8.98
N GLN A 193 14.66 -13.05 8.74
CA GLN A 193 15.94 -12.33 8.72
C GLN A 193 16.71 -12.53 10.02
N GLU A 194 16.03 -12.46 11.17
CA GLU A 194 16.67 -12.71 12.47
C GLU A 194 17.23 -14.15 12.58
N ILE A 195 16.52 -15.14 12.03
CA ILE A 195 16.90 -16.56 12.09
C ILE A 195 18.07 -16.85 11.14
N VAL A 196 18.03 -16.38 9.89
CA VAL A 196 19.09 -16.63 8.90
C VAL A 196 20.39 -15.91 9.25
N ASN A 197 20.31 -14.83 10.03
CA ASN A 197 21.47 -14.09 10.55
C ASN A 197 22.19 -14.79 11.70
N ARG A 198 21.65 -15.89 12.24
CA ARG A 198 22.27 -16.58 13.38
C ARG A 198 23.55 -17.29 12.95
N ASN A 199 24.60 -17.16 13.76
CA ASN A 199 25.93 -17.72 13.46
C ASN A 199 25.97 -19.24 13.20
N GLY A 200 25.03 -20.00 13.76
CA GLY A 200 24.94 -21.45 13.53
C GLY A 200 23.94 -21.87 12.44
N TYR A 201 23.22 -20.92 11.83
CA TYR A 201 22.31 -21.21 10.73
C TYR A 201 23.08 -21.64 9.49
N THR A 202 22.54 -22.60 8.73
CA THR A 202 23.10 -23.10 7.48
C THR A 202 21.98 -23.28 6.47
N SER A 203 22.28 -23.45 5.18
CA SER A 203 21.25 -23.74 4.17
C SER A 203 20.49 -25.05 4.38
N ALA A 204 21.01 -25.95 5.22
CA ALA A 204 20.31 -27.16 5.64
C ALA A 204 19.45 -26.97 6.90
N SER A 205 19.50 -25.78 7.53
CA SER A 205 18.73 -25.48 8.73
C SER A 205 17.23 -25.37 8.42
N SER A 206 16.43 -25.69 9.43
CA SER A 206 14.98 -25.58 9.38
C SER A 206 14.51 -24.38 10.19
N ILE A 207 13.43 -23.76 9.74
CA ILE A 207 12.81 -22.60 10.38
C ILE A 207 11.50 -23.07 11.01
N ALA A 208 11.24 -22.65 12.24
CA ALA A 208 9.96 -22.92 12.90
C ALA A 208 9.33 -21.64 13.42
N PHE A 209 8.01 -21.64 13.52
CA PHE A 209 7.17 -20.56 13.99
C PHE A 209 6.33 -21.02 15.17
N ALA A 210 5.99 -20.08 16.02
CA ALA A 210 5.05 -20.22 17.13
C ALA A 210 3.99 -19.11 17.01
N ILE A 211 2.73 -19.51 16.90
CA ILE A 211 1.59 -18.61 16.71
C ILE A 211 0.72 -18.65 17.96
N GLU A 212 0.47 -17.48 18.55
CA GLU A 212 -0.46 -17.28 19.68
C GLU A 212 -1.43 -16.13 19.40
N GLY A 213 -2.47 -15.98 20.22
CA GLY A 213 -3.47 -14.95 19.98
C GLY A 213 -4.86 -15.31 20.50
N THR A 214 -5.87 -14.68 19.89
CA THR A 214 -7.30 -14.87 20.19
C THR A 214 -8.10 -15.10 18.92
N GLY A 215 -9.30 -15.66 19.08
CA GLY A 215 -10.17 -16.02 17.96
C GLY A 215 -9.82 -17.39 17.38
N ARG A 216 -10.40 -17.71 16.23
CA ARG A 216 -10.20 -19.01 15.56
C ARG A 216 -10.25 -18.87 14.05
N ARG A 217 -9.28 -19.50 13.39
CA ARG A 217 -9.31 -19.96 11.99
C ARG A 217 -8.88 -21.41 11.97
N VAL A 218 -9.47 -22.24 11.12
CA VAL A 218 -9.20 -23.68 11.08
C VAL A 218 -8.51 -23.99 9.77
N ALA A 219 -7.23 -24.32 9.84
CA ALA A 219 -6.40 -24.61 8.67
C ALA A 219 -6.19 -26.11 8.48
N GLU A 220 -5.93 -26.50 7.25
CA GLU A 220 -5.41 -27.82 6.95
C GLU A 220 -4.05 -28.02 7.65
N SER A 221 -3.88 -29.21 8.22
CA SER A 221 -2.60 -29.69 8.77
C SER A 221 -1.92 -30.62 7.77
N PHE A 222 -0.68 -31.01 8.06
CA PHE A 222 0.00 -32.08 7.33
C PHE A 222 -0.76 -33.42 7.38
N ASP A 223 -1.38 -33.74 8.52
CA ASP A 223 -2.16 -34.98 8.69
C ASP A 223 -3.59 -34.85 8.12
N GLY A 224 -3.95 -33.67 7.62
CA GLY A 224 -5.18 -33.37 6.89
C GLY A 224 -5.18 -33.87 5.44
N PRO A 225 -6.34 -33.89 4.77
CA PRO A 225 -6.50 -34.38 3.42
C PRO A 225 -5.86 -33.51 2.32
N ALA A 226 -5.71 -32.20 2.53
CA ALA A 226 -5.18 -31.28 1.51
C ALA A 226 -3.66 -31.03 1.61
N GLY A 227 -3.05 -31.39 2.75
CA GLY A 227 -1.65 -31.11 3.06
C GLY A 227 -1.49 -29.82 3.87
N GLY A 228 -0.36 -29.70 4.58
CA GLY A 228 -0.16 -28.63 5.56
C GLY A 228 0.24 -27.28 4.95
N PRO A 229 0.36 -26.23 5.80
CA PRO A 229 0.73 -24.88 5.38
C PRO A 229 2.01 -24.81 4.54
N GLN A 230 2.12 -23.77 3.71
CA GLN A 230 3.28 -23.49 2.86
C GLN A 230 3.96 -22.18 3.29
N LEU A 231 5.28 -22.19 3.45
CA LEU A 231 6.08 -20.98 3.64
C LEU A 231 6.72 -20.58 2.31
N CYS A 232 6.51 -19.34 1.87
CA CYS A 232 7.17 -18.74 0.72
C CYS A 232 8.06 -17.56 1.15
N ILE A 233 9.25 -17.46 0.57
CA ILE A 233 10.29 -16.49 0.94
C ILE A 233 10.98 -16.00 -0.32
N ASP A 234 11.03 -14.68 -0.48
CA ASP A 234 11.80 -13.97 -1.50
C ASP A 234 13.10 -13.45 -0.86
N PHE A 235 14.27 -13.78 -1.41
CA PHE A 235 15.56 -13.42 -0.81
C PHE A 235 16.69 -13.27 -1.83
N PHE A 236 17.73 -12.54 -1.46
CA PHE A 236 19.01 -12.56 -2.16
C PHE A 236 19.99 -13.54 -1.48
N ALA A 237 20.43 -14.55 -2.21
CA ALA A 237 21.25 -15.67 -1.70
C ALA A 237 22.61 -15.23 -1.14
N THR A 238 23.16 -14.16 -1.68
CA THR A 238 24.27 -13.43 -1.08
C THR A 238 23.73 -12.12 -0.54
N PRO A 239 24.13 -11.67 0.67
CA PRO A 239 24.07 -10.24 0.95
C PRO A 239 24.69 -9.53 -0.27
N PRO A 240 24.12 -8.41 -0.73
CA PRO A 240 24.67 -7.69 -1.87
C PRO A 240 26.20 -7.65 -1.75
N ASP A 241 26.91 -8.01 -2.83
CA ASP A 241 28.38 -7.96 -2.86
C ASP A 241 28.76 -6.48 -2.80
N TYR A 242 28.81 -5.96 -1.57
CA TYR A 242 29.26 -4.62 -1.30
C TYR A 242 30.69 -4.54 -1.82
N ASP A 243 30.93 -3.60 -2.73
CA ASP A 243 32.28 -3.31 -3.22
C ASP A 243 33.29 -3.16 -2.07
N CYS A 244 32.79 -2.72 -0.91
CA CYS A 244 33.50 -2.64 0.36
C CYS A 244 32.84 -3.49 1.48
N PRO A 245 33.12 -4.81 1.54
CA PRO A 245 32.43 -5.74 2.45
C PRO A 245 32.62 -5.46 3.94
N ASN A 246 33.72 -4.79 4.32
CA ASN A 246 34.00 -4.44 5.73
C ASN A 246 33.20 -3.22 6.20
N LEU A 247 32.64 -2.45 5.27
CA LEU A 247 31.84 -1.26 5.53
C LEU A 247 30.35 -1.48 5.27
N SER A 248 29.98 -2.62 4.67
CA SER A 248 28.63 -2.88 4.15
C SER A 248 28.14 -1.74 3.25
N ALA A 249 29.02 -1.27 2.35
CA ALA A 249 28.80 -0.10 1.48
C ALA A 249 29.32 -0.35 0.05
N PHE A 250 28.67 0.27 -0.94
CA PHE A 250 29.08 0.30 -2.35
C PHE A 250 29.99 1.50 -2.65
N TYR A 251 30.70 1.47 -3.77
CA TYR A 251 31.40 2.67 -4.25
C TYR A 251 30.42 3.82 -4.49
N GLY A 252 30.74 5.01 -3.96
CA GLY A 252 29.87 6.18 -4.05
C GLY A 252 28.84 6.33 -2.93
N ASP A 253 28.72 5.35 -2.03
CA ASP A 253 27.90 5.50 -0.81
C ASP A 253 28.47 6.62 0.06
N ALA A 254 27.58 7.36 0.72
CA ALA A 254 27.98 8.41 1.64
C ALA A 254 28.69 7.82 2.87
N CYS A 255 29.78 8.47 3.27
CA CYS A 255 30.54 8.13 4.46
C CYS A 255 31.04 9.41 5.15
N ASP A 256 31.81 9.26 6.24
CA ASP A 256 32.47 10.37 6.94
C ASP A 256 33.86 9.88 7.37
N ASP A 257 34.93 10.51 6.89
CA ASP A 257 36.33 10.16 7.21
C ASP A 257 36.88 10.90 8.43
N GLY A 258 36.07 11.79 9.03
CA GLY A 258 36.44 12.64 10.15
C GLY A 258 37.47 13.72 9.80
N ASP A 259 37.82 13.90 8.52
CA ASP A 259 38.60 15.03 8.04
C ASP A 259 37.65 16.22 7.82
N ASN A 260 37.61 17.11 8.80
CA ASN A 260 36.86 18.37 8.76
C ASN A 260 37.27 19.30 7.59
N THR A 261 38.35 18.98 6.86
CA THR A 261 38.76 19.71 5.67
C THR A 261 38.19 19.13 4.36
N THR A 262 37.32 18.11 4.42
CA THR A 262 36.59 17.55 3.27
C THR A 262 35.07 17.53 3.49
N ILE A 263 34.29 17.57 2.40
CA ILE A 263 32.81 17.44 2.41
C ILE A 263 32.34 16.49 1.31
N ASN A 264 31.11 15.99 1.46
CA ASN A 264 30.50 15.00 0.56
C ASN A 264 31.38 13.75 0.46
N ASP A 265 31.75 13.19 1.61
CA ASP A 265 32.63 12.04 1.63
C ASP A 265 31.89 10.83 1.08
N ILE A 266 32.57 10.15 0.16
CA ILE A 266 32.06 8.96 -0.49
C ILE A 266 33.05 7.82 -0.34
N VAL A 267 32.53 6.61 -0.32
CA VAL A 267 33.35 5.41 -0.35
C VAL A 267 34.03 5.31 -1.70
N ASP A 268 35.37 5.36 -1.71
CA ASP A 268 36.19 5.35 -2.92
C ASP A 268 36.52 3.93 -3.41
N GLY A 269 37.18 3.85 -4.57
CA GLY A 269 37.58 2.59 -5.21
C GLY A 269 38.56 1.72 -4.41
N ASP A 270 39.15 2.25 -3.34
CA ASP A 270 40.05 1.55 -2.43
C ASP A 270 39.36 1.23 -1.07
N CYS A 271 38.05 1.45 -0.96
CA CYS A 271 37.26 1.34 0.27
C CYS A 271 37.72 2.28 1.39
N GLY A 272 38.33 3.40 1.02
CA GLY A 272 38.50 4.56 1.87
C GLY A 272 37.24 5.42 1.86
N CYS A 273 37.06 6.20 2.91
CA CYS A 273 36.14 7.33 2.86
C CYS A 273 36.99 8.56 2.50
N ALA A 274 36.57 9.30 1.48
CA ALA A 274 37.26 10.51 1.07
C ALA A 274 36.26 11.52 0.52
N GLY A 275 36.36 12.76 0.98
CA GLY A 275 35.54 13.84 0.47
C GLY A 275 36.21 14.77 -0.53
N THR A 276 35.42 15.71 -0.99
CA THR A 276 35.88 16.84 -1.78
C THR A 276 36.50 17.88 -0.84
N PRO A 277 37.75 18.32 -1.06
CA PRO A 277 38.40 19.32 -0.20
C PRO A 277 37.56 20.60 -0.05
N THR A 278 37.38 21.05 1.20
CA THR A 278 36.75 22.31 1.55
C THR A 278 37.71 23.49 1.33
N ALA A 279 37.15 24.70 1.43
CA ALA A 279 37.89 25.94 1.31
C ALA A 279 39.00 26.13 2.37
N CYS A 280 39.04 25.33 3.45
CA CYS A 280 40.02 25.44 4.53
C CYS A 280 41.39 24.79 4.23
N THR A 281 41.55 24.18 3.06
CA THR A 281 42.80 23.50 2.66
C THR A 281 44.00 24.47 2.67
N GLY A 282 44.90 24.31 3.67
CA GLY A 282 46.11 25.12 3.83
C GLY A 282 45.99 26.32 4.77
N ILE A 283 44.80 26.56 5.33
CA ILE A 283 44.52 27.60 6.33
C ILE A 283 44.47 26.98 7.74
N GLY A 284 43.89 25.76 7.85
CA GLY A 284 43.67 25.07 9.12
C GLY A 284 42.28 25.36 9.69
N ASP A 285 41.85 24.49 10.61
CA ASP A 285 40.69 24.61 11.52
C ASP A 285 41.22 23.99 12.83
N ALA A 286 41.48 24.83 13.83
CA ALA A 286 42.34 24.44 14.96
C ALA A 286 41.61 23.66 16.05
N ASP A 287 40.30 23.81 16.16
CA ASP A 287 39.47 23.12 17.15
C ASP A 287 38.47 22.13 16.53
N GLY A 288 38.26 22.18 15.22
CA GLY A 288 37.63 21.12 14.45
C GLY A 288 36.13 21.30 14.23
N ASP A 289 35.65 22.54 14.24
CA ASP A 289 34.23 22.86 14.21
C ASP A 289 33.68 23.17 12.81
N GLY A 290 34.54 23.12 11.79
CA GLY A 290 34.19 23.30 10.38
C GLY A 290 34.37 24.72 9.86
N VAL A 291 34.84 25.67 10.67
CA VAL A 291 35.19 27.03 10.28
C VAL A 291 36.70 27.16 10.08
N CYS A 292 37.14 27.82 8.99
CA CYS A 292 38.58 27.97 8.76
C CYS A 292 39.20 28.97 9.75
N SER A 293 40.40 28.69 10.26
CA SER A 293 41.10 29.49 11.29
C SER A 293 41.31 30.98 10.97
N ASP A 294 41.15 31.41 9.71
CA ASP A 294 41.27 32.81 9.32
C ASP A 294 39.95 33.60 9.40
N VAL A 295 38.83 32.91 9.52
CA VAL A 295 37.48 33.47 9.71
C VAL A 295 36.83 33.01 11.01
N ASP A 296 37.49 32.15 11.78
CA ASP A 296 37.00 31.74 13.09
C ASP A 296 37.23 32.81 14.17
N CYS A 297 36.16 33.20 14.86
CA CYS A 297 36.22 34.17 15.93
C CYS A 297 36.76 33.63 17.26
N ASP A 298 36.77 32.31 17.48
CA ASP A 298 37.46 31.67 18.58
C ASP A 298 38.00 30.28 18.21
N ASP A 299 39.06 30.28 17.40
CA ASP A 299 39.85 29.14 16.88
C ASP A 299 40.56 28.28 17.97
N ASN A 300 39.99 28.18 19.17
CA ASN A 300 40.41 27.31 20.25
C ASN A 300 39.24 26.71 21.05
N ASP A 301 37.98 27.00 20.70
CA ASP A 301 36.79 26.45 21.33
C ASP A 301 35.92 25.73 20.27
N PRO A 302 35.92 24.38 20.25
CA PRO A 302 35.19 23.60 19.23
C PRO A 302 33.66 23.71 19.30
N ASN A 303 33.12 24.53 20.21
CA ASN A 303 31.69 24.86 20.27
C ASN A 303 31.40 26.30 19.81
N ALA A 304 32.42 27.03 19.39
CA ALA A 304 32.36 28.44 19.02
C ALA A 304 32.57 28.61 17.51
N THR A 305 31.66 28.03 16.72
CA THR A 305 31.64 28.07 15.24
C THR A 305 31.36 29.44 14.64
N THR A 306 31.59 30.50 15.40
CA THR A 306 31.17 31.86 15.09
C THR A 306 32.18 32.48 14.14
N GLN A 307 31.75 32.83 12.93
CA GLN A 307 32.58 33.50 11.91
C GLN A 307 31.97 34.83 11.46
N PRO A 308 32.76 35.76 10.91
CA PRO A 308 32.23 36.97 10.30
C PRO A 308 31.15 36.65 9.25
N GLY A 309 29.94 37.15 9.50
CA GLY A 309 28.75 36.86 8.71
C GLY A 309 27.71 36.00 9.42
N ASP A 310 28.07 35.30 10.49
CA ASP A 310 27.13 34.50 11.29
C ASP A 310 26.12 35.37 12.03
N ALA A 311 24.93 34.81 12.26
CA ALA A 311 23.92 35.46 13.06
C ALA A 311 24.34 35.53 14.53
N CYS A 312 24.06 36.65 15.17
CA CYS A 312 24.30 36.87 16.60
C CYS A 312 23.19 37.77 17.16
N ASP A 313 23.27 38.14 18.45
CA ASP A 313 22.38 39.12 19.09
C ASP A 313 23.24 40.14 19.87
N ASP A 314 23.20 41.42 19.49
CA ASP A 314 23.94 42.50 20.13
C ASP A 314 23.19 43.12 21.34
N GLY A 315 22.00 42.58 21.66
CA GLY A 315 21.12 42.98 22.74
C GLY A 315 20.41 44.32 22.49
N ASN A 316 20.46 44.85 21.27
CA ASN A 316 19.80 46.10 20.89
C ASN A 316 18.51 45.82 20.08
N PRO A 317 17.33 46.05 20.66
CA PRO A 317 16.04 45.74 20.00
C PRO A 317 15.72 46.64 18.79
N ALA A 318 16.60 47.57 18.42
CA ALA A 318 16.46 48.41 17.22
C ALA A 318 17.18 47.84 15.99
N THR A 319 17.94 46.76 16.16
CA THR A 319 18.66 46.06 15.10
C THR A 319 18.07 44.66 14.92
N ILE A 320 18.11 44.16 13.68
CA ILE A 320 17.79 42.79 13.32
C ILE A 320 18.87 42.27 12.38
N ASN A 321 18.87 40.95 12.18
CA ASN A 321 19.90 40.28 11.41
C ASN A 321 21.26 40.71 11.93
N ASP A 322 21.45 40.67 13.26
CA ASP A 322 22.75 40.98 13.82
C ASP A 322 23.73 39.95 13.30
N THR A 323 24.80 40.46 12.72
CA THR A 323 25.83 39.61 12.14
C THR A 323 27.15 39.92 12.80
N VAL A 324 27.94 38.87 12.95
CA VAL A 324 29.30 38.97 13.46
C VAL A 324 30.12 39.72 12.42
N ASP A 325 30.73 40.83 12.81
CA ASP A 325 31.54 41.65 11.91
C ASP A 325 32.95 41.04 11.72
N ALA A 326 33.74 41.65 10.83
CA ALA A 326 35.11 41.20 10.55
C ALA A 326 36.08 41.30 11.75
N ASN A 327 35.64 41.84 12.89
CA ASN A 327 36.40 41.89 14.14
C ASN A 327 35.73 41.06 15.25
N CYS A 328 34.81 40.17 14.90
CA CYS A 328 34.09 39.31 15.84
C CYS A 328 33.22 40.07 16.84
N GLY A 329 32.77 41.26 16.48
CA GLY A 329 31.75 42.01 17.20
C GLY A 329 30.37 41.74 16.61
N CYS A 330 29.36 41.53 17.45
CA CYS A 330 27.98 41.42 16.99
C CYS A 330 27.39 42.81 16.73
N ALA A 331 26.85 43.03 15.52
CA ALA A 331 26.12 44.24 15.18
C ALA A 331 25.12 43.98 14.06
N GLY A 332 23.90 44.52 14.17
CA GLY A 332 22.88 44.34 13.13
C GLY A 332 22.57 45.51 12.23
N ALA A 333 21.80 45.17 11.21
CA ALA A 333 21.12 46.14 10.38
C ALA A 333 19.93 46.71 11.17
N LEU A 334 19.58 47.97 10.95
CA LEU A 334 18.36 48.54 11.54
C LEU A 334 17.14 47.66 11.19
N ASN A 335 16.35 47.31 12.22
CA ASN A 335 15.14 46.51 12.11
C ASN A 335 14.25 46.96 10.93
N THR A 336 14.05 46.08 9.94
CA THR A 336 13.18 46.27 8.78
C THR A 336 11.76 45.72 8.97
N CYS A 337 11.25 45.62 10.20
CA CYS A 337 9.83 45.51 10.52
C CYS A 337 9.33 46.87 11.10
N PRO A 338 9.32 47.94 10.28
CA PRO A 338 9.11 49.28 10.77
C PRO A 338 7.60 49.43 11.06
N GLY A 339 7.24 49.30 12.33
CA GLY A 339 5.89 49.52 12.83
C GLY A 339 5.02 48.27 13.00
N ILE A 340 5.58 47.07 12.87
CA ILE A 340 4.85 45.79 13.09
C ILE A 340 5.30 45.14 14.41
N GLY A 341 6.60 45.16 14.73
CA GLY A 341 7.15 44.61 15.97
C GLY A 341 7.50 43.12 15.86
N ASP A 342 8.21 42.65 16.89
CA ASP A 342 8.56 41.27 17.22
C ASP A 342 8.53 41.31 18.76
N ASN A 343 7.47 40.79 19.36
CA ASN A 343 7.13 41.07 20.76
C ASN A 343 7.82 40.10 21.73
N ASP A 344 8.17 38.89 21.29
CA ASP A 344 8.83 37.89 22.12
C ASP A 344 10.32 37.68 21.79
N GLY A 345 10.80 38.25 20.70
CA GLY A 345 12.22 38.37 20.35
C GLY A 345 12.82 37.10 19.80
N ASP A 346 12.01 36.21 19.21
CA ASP A 346 12.48 34.97 18.59
C ASP A 346 13.05 35.15 17.16
N GLY A 347 12.92 36.37 16.62
CA GLY A 347 13.44 36.76 15.31
C GLY A 347 12.45 36.65 14.16
N ILE A 348 11.20 36.26 14.44
CA ILE A 348 10.08 36.22 13.48
C ILE A 348 9.24 37.50 13.67
N CYS A 349 8.94 38.24 12.58
CA CYS A 349 8.13 39.46 12.73
C CYS A 349 6.67 39.11 13.07
N ALA A 350 6.01 39.95 13.86
CA ALA A 350 4.65 39.72 14.36
C ALA A 350 3.56 39.47 13.29
N ASP A 351 3.84 39.71 12.01
CA ASP A 351 2.93 39.42 10.89
C ASP A 351 3.12 38.02 10.28
N VAL A 352 4.19 37.31 10.63
CA VAL A 352 4.51 35.94 10.19
C VAL A 352 4.66 34.95 11.36
N ASP A 353 4.72 35.47 12.60
CA ASP A 353 4.71 34.69 13.83
C ASP A 353 3.27 34.31 14.23
N CYS A 354 3.04 33.02 14.41
CA CYS A 354 1.75 32.48 14.81
C CYS A 354 1.45 32.58 16.31
N ASP A 355 2.46 32.86 17.14
CA ASP A 355 2.30 33.20 18.55
C ASP A 355 3.40 34.18 19.02
N ASP A 356 3.35 35.42 18.51
CA ASP A 356 4.23 36.58 18.81
C ASP A 356 4.33 36.99 20.29
N ASP A 357 3.69 36.24 21.20
CA ASP A 357 3.79 36.44 22.65
C ASP A 357 4.54 35.28 23.37
N ASN A 358 5.03 34.26 22.63
CA ASN A 358 5.60 33.05 23.20
C ASN A 358 6.82 32.50 22.43
N PRO A 359 8.04 32.75 22.95
CA PRO A 359 9.29 32.47 22.23
C PRO A 359 9.65 30.97 22.18
N ASN A 360 8.75 30.08 22.63
CA ASN A 360 8.88 28.62 22.51
C ASN A 360 7.97 28.04 21.42
N ILE A 361 7.14 28.86 20.78
CA ILE A 361 6.28 28.46 19.66
C ILE A 361 6.82 29.17 18.43
N THR A 362 7.84 28.57 17.83
CA THR A 362 8.52 29.11 16.64
C THR A 362 7.78 28.76 15.34
N THR A 363 6.48 28.42 15.42
CA THR A 363 5.71 28.00 14.24
C THR A 363 5.53 29.18 13.31
N GLN A 364 6.20 29.12 12.17
CA GLN A 364 6.13 30.13 11.12
C GLN A 364 5.41 29.59 9.90
N GLN A 365 4.95 30.51 9.05
CA GLN A 365 4.45 30.16 7.73
C GLN A 365 5.46 29.26 6.99
N GLY A 366 5.02 28.07 6.57
CA GLY A 366 5.83 27.08 5.86
C GLY A 366 6.26 25.86 6.68
N ASP A 367 6.10 25.89 8.00
CA ASP A 367 6.41 24.72 8.84
C ASP A 367 5.46 23.55 8.58
N ALA A 368 5.95 22.32 8.68
CA ALA A 368 5.13 21.14 8.49
C ALA A 368 4.07 21.02 9.60
N CYS A 369 2.85 20.67 9.20
CA CYS A 369 1.73 20.50 10.12
C CYS A 369 0.78 19.40 9.62
N ASP A 370 -0.26 19.07 10.39
CA ASP A 370 -1.34 18.16 9.99
C ASP A 370 -2.69 18.86 10.23
N ASP A 371 -3.49 19.04 9.18
CA ASP A 371 -4.78 19.73 9.23
C ASP A 371 -5.95 18.77 9.56
N GLY A 372 -5.64 17.48 9.78
CA GLY A 372 -6.59 16.43 10.08
C GLY A 372 -7.41 15.97 8.87
N ASN A 373 -7.10 16.42 7.66
CA ASN A 373 -7.75 15.98 6.44
C ASN A 373 -7.06 14.74 5.86
N PRO A 374 -7.70 13.55 5.89
CA PRO A 374 -7.08 12.31 5.40
C PRO A 374 -6.86 12.27 3.87
N ASN A 375 -7.29 13.30 3.15
CA ASN A 375 -7.21 13.37 1.69
C ASN A 375 -6.04 14.24 1.19
N THR A 376 -5.26 14.83 2.09
CA THR A 376 -4.08 15.62 1.78
C THR A 376 -2.88 15.08 2.56
N VAL A 377 -1.68 15.27 2.00
CA VAL A 377 -0.40 14.96 2.67
C VAL A 377 0.61 16.07 2.39
N GLY A 378 1.44 16.40 3.39
CA GLY A 378 2.53 17.38 3.24
C GLY A 378 2.06 18.82 3.44
N GLU A 379 1.15 19.01 4.38
CA GLU A 379 0.59 20.30 4.79
C GLU A 379 1.65 21.19 5.45
N THR A 380 1.43 22.49 5.31
CA THR A 380 2.29 23.52 5.92
C THR A 380 1.45 24.61 6.58
N ILE A 381 2.03 25.29 7.56
CA ILE A 381 1.41 26.44 8.21
C ILE A 381 1.25 27.57 7.18
N GLN A 382 0.03 28.06 7.04
CA GLN A 382 -0.34 29.11 6.10
C GLN A 382 -0.09 30.51 6.71
N GLY A 383 -0.16 31.56 5.88
CA GLY A 383 0.05 32.94 6.34
C GLY A 383 -1.01 33.49 7.30
N ASP A 384 -2.07 32.72 7.59
CA ASP A 384 -3.05 33.01 8.65
C ASP A 384 -2.89 32.10 9.88
N CYS A 385 -1.77 31.37 9.95
CA CYS A 385 -1.43 30.44 11.01
C CYS A 385 -2.37 29.24 11.15
N SER A 386 -3.18 28.97 10.11
CA SER A 386 -3.88 27.71 9.96
C SER A 386 -2.95 26.64 9.39
N CYS A 387 -3.17 25.38 9.79
CA CYS A 387 -2.59 24.28 9.07
C CYS A 387 -3.42 23.97 7.82
N GLY A 388 -2.76 23.81 6.67
CA GLY A 388 -3.42 23.43 5.43
C GLY A 388 -2.44 23.28 4.26
N GLY A 389 -2.97 23.16 3.05
CA GLY A 389 -2.16 22.84 1.88
C GLY A 389 -2.08 21.33 1.66
N GLY A 390 -0.89 20.82 1.32
CA GLY A 390 -0.69 19.40 1.02
C GLY A 390 -1.06 19.00 -0.42
N ASN A 391 -0.44 17.91 -0.89
CA ASN A 391 -0.82 17.24 -2.13
C ASN A 391 -1.95 16.26 -1.86
N SER A 392 -2.82 16.00 -2.84
CA SER A 392 -3.84 14.95 -2.73
C SER A 392 -3.21 13.62 -2.32
N ALA A 393 -3.77 12.95 -1.32
CA ALA A 393 -3.39 11.60 -0.96
C ALA A 393 -3.96 10.58 -1.98
N PRO A 394 -3.23 9.50 -2.32
CA PRO A 394 -3.74 8.44 -3.17
C PRO A 394 -4.93 7.74 -2.52
N THR A 395 -6.02 7.60 -3.29
CA THR A 395 -7.26 6.94 -2.86
C THR A 395 -7.51 5.72 -3.73
N GLN A 396 -7.89 4.58 -3.14
CA GLN A 396 -8.25 3.36 -3.86
C GLN A 396 -9.75 3.06 -3.78
N THR A 397 -10.33 2.59 -4.87
CA THR A 397 -11.69 2.07 -4.94
C THR A 397 -11.74 0.78 -5.78
N CYS A 398 -12.60 -0.17 -5.40
CA CYS A 398 -12.82 -1.40 -6.15
C CYS A 398 -14.32 -1.65 -6.33
N ALA A 399 -14.70 -2.21 -7.47
CA ALA A 399 -16.07 -2.62 -7.75
C ALA A 399 -16.11 -3.90 -8.60
N MET A 400 -16.90 -4.87 -8.16
CA MET A 400 -17.24 -6.06 -8.95
C MET A 400 -18.31 -5.76 -10.00
N VAL A 401 -18.34 -6.59 -11.04
CA VAL A 401 -19.53 -6.74 -11.91
C VAL A 401 -20.74 -7.06 -11.02
N SER A 402 -21.82 -6.28 -11.18
CA SER A 402 -22.88 -6.20 -10.16
C SER A 402 -24.25 -6.71 -10.60
N THR A 403 -24.42 -6.94 -11.91
CA THR A 403 -25.65 -7.46 -12.51
C THR A 403 -25.30 -8.32 -13.72
N SER A 404 -26.20 -9.23 -14.12
CA SER A 404 -26.01 -10.11 -15.29
C SER A 404 -25.71 -9.33 -16.56
N SER A 405 -26.30 -8.15 -16.75
CA SER A 405 -26.05 -7.33 -17.94
C SER A 405 -24.77 -6.47 -17.86
N ASP A 406 -23.93 -6.68 -16.85
CA ASP A 406 -22.66 -5.96 -16.67
C ASP A 406 -21.46 -6.76 -17.18
N ASP A 407 -21.63 -8.01 -17.55
CA ASP A 407 -20.67 -8.81 -18.30
C ASP A 407 -21.36 -9.47 -19.49
N ALA A 408 -20.64 -9.60 -20.60
CA ALA A 408 -21.19 -10.15 -21.82
C ALA A 408 -20.13 -10.77 -22.72
N GLU A 409 -20.53 -11.80 -23.44
CA GLU A 409 -19.76 -12.48 -24.48
C GLU A 409 -20.41 -12.22 -25.83
N GLU A 410 -19.64 -11.74 -26.80
CA GLU A 410 -20.12 -11.46 -28.15
C GLU A 410 -19.36 -12.30 -29.18
N GLU A 411 -20.07 -13.22 -29.84
CA GLU A 411 -19.54 -13.98 -30.96
C GLU A 411 -19.15 -13.07 -32.14
N LEU A 412 -18.21 -13.51 -32.99
CA LEU A 412 -17.92 -12.82 -34.26
C LEU A 412 -19.13 -12.68 -35.21
N THR A 413 -20.20 -13.47 -35.00
CA THR A 413 -21.46 -13.34 -35.74
C THR A 413 -22.28 -12.14 -35.28
N GLY A 414 -21.92 -11.54 -34.15
CA GLY A 414 -22.58 -10.43 -33.48
C GLY A 414 -23.49 -10.86 -32.33
N SER A 415 -23.80 -12.15 -32.17
CA SER A 415 -24.68 -12.61 -31.08
C SER A 415 -24.05 -12.32 -29.72
N VAL A 416 -24.79 -11.62 -28.85
CA VAL A 416 -24.36 -11.27 -27.49
C VAL A 416 -25.09 -12.13 -26.47
N ASP A 417 -24.35 -12.77 -25.57
CA ASP A 417 -24.88 -13.44 -24.37
C ASP A 417 -24.42 -12.68 -23.13
N ALA A 418 -25.37 -12.09 -22.41
CA ALA A 418 -25.14 -11.40 -21.13
C ALA A 418 -25.67 -12.22 -19.95
N THR A 419 -25.85 -13.53 -20.13
CA THR A 419 -26.40 -14.43 -19.11
C THR A 419 -25.59 -15.70 -18.90
N SER A 420 -24.51 -15.87 -19.67
CA SER A 420 -23.57 -16.97 -19.59
C SER A 420 -23.02 -17.15 -18.18
N SER A 421 -22.91 -18.40 -17.73
CA SER A 421 -22.37 -18.75 -16.40
C SER A 421 -20.85 -18.64 -16.32
N ASP A 422 -20.22 -18.68 -17.49
CA ASP A 422 -18.79 -18.67 -17.72
C ASP A 422 -18.44 -17.42 -18.53
N LEU A 423 -17.21 -16.96 -18.42
CA LEU A 423 -16.66 -15.90 -19.24
C LEU A 423 -15.41 -16.43 -19.94
N GLU A 424 -15.58 -17.01 -21.12
CA GLU A 424 -14.45 -17.46 -21.93
C GLU A 424 -13.75 -16.24 -22.57
N LEU A 425 -12.61 -15.86 -22.03
CA LEU A 425 -11.81 -14.79 -22.62
C LEU A 425 -11.35 -15.21 -24.02
N MET A 426 -11.87 -14.50 -25.03
CA MET A 426 -11.49 -14.49 -26.44
C MET A 426 -11.94 -15.67 -27.30
N ASN A 427 -12.00 -16.90 -26.80
CA ASN A 427 -12.41 -18.05 -27.59
C ASN A 427 -13.27 -19.02 -26.79
N ASP A 428 -14.53 -19.18 -27.19
CA ASP A 428 -15.44 -20.21 -26.67
C ASP A 428 -15.27 -21.51 -27.48
N PRO A 429 -15.11 -22.68 -26.83
CA PRO A 429 -14.96 -23.96 -27.52
C PRO A 429 -16.17 -24.38 -28.38
N ARG A 430 -17.36 -23.85 -28.09
CA ARG A 430 -18.64 -24.11 -28.78
C ARG A 430 -18.87 -23.12 -29.91
N ASN A 431 -18.59 -21.84 -29.67
CA ASN A 431 -19.00 -20.74 -30.54
C ASN A 431 -17.82 -20.09 -31.30
N GLY A 432 -16.60 -20.36 -30.87
CA GLY A 432 -15.37 -19.85 -31.48
C GLY A 432 -14.95 -18.50 -30.90
N GLN A 433 -14.23 -17.72 -31.71
CA GLN A 433 -13.67 -16.46 -31.27
C GLN A 433 -14.75 -15.42 -30.94
N GLN A 434 -14.50 -14.60 -29.92
CA GLN A 434 -15.45 -13.66 -29.36
C GLN A 434 -14.78 -12.41 -28.77
N VAL A 435 -15.61 -11.41 -28.48
CA VAL A 435 -15.29 -10.18 -27.77
C VAL A 435 -15.96 -10.23 -26.40
N VAL A 436 -15.25 -9.81 -25.35
CA VAL A 436 -15.79 -9.81 -23.99
C VAL A 436 -15.99 -8.38 -23.51
N GLY A 437 -17.16 -8.11 -22.93
CA GLY A 437 -17.51 -6.84 -22.32
C GLY A 437 -17.60 -6.96 -20.80
N LEU A 438 -17.00 -6.02 -20.08
CA LEU A 438 -17.10 -5.92 -18.61
C LEU A 438 -17.53 -4.52 -18.22
N ARG A 439 -18.43 -4.36 -17.25
CA ARG A 439 -18.95 -3.07 -16.80
C ARG A 439 -18.98 -2.99 -15.28
N PHE A 440 -18.47 -1.89 -14.77
CA PHE A 440 -18.30 -1.65 -13.34
C PHE A 440 -19.06 -0.38 -12.94
N THR A 441 -19.79 -0.45 -11.84
CA THR A 441 -20.55 0.68 -11.27
C THR A 441 -20.12 0.98 -9.85
N GLY A 442 -20.39 2.19 -9.37
CA GLY A 442 -20.15 2.52 -7.96
C GLY A 442 -18.69 2.73 -7.58
N LEU A 443 -17.80 2.95 -8.55
CA LEU A 443 -16.38 3.29 -8.32
C LEU A 443 -16.21 4.67 -7.66
N ASN A 444 -17.16 5.60 -7.84
CA ASN A 444 -17.12 6.93 -7.21
C ASN A 444 -15.86 7.77 -7.53
N ILE A 445 -15.21 7.52 -8.67
CA ILE A 445 -14.00 8.24 -9.10
C ILE A 445 -14.40 9.64 -9.56
N PRO A 446 -13.83 10.73 -9.00
CA PRO A 446 -14.16 12.07 -9.44
C PRO A 446 -13.75 12.34 -10.91
N PRO A 447 -14.49 13.19 -11.65
CA PRO A 447 -14.14 13.55 -13.01
C PRO A 447 -12.79 14.28 -13.07
N GLY A 448 -11.90 13.85 -13.96
CA GLY A 448 -10.55 14.40 -14.08
C GLY A 448 -9.57 13.99 -12.97
N ALA A 449 -9.90 12.97 -12.17
CA ALA A 449 -8.92 12.35 -11.29
C ALA A 449 -7.73 11.80 -12.08
N VAL A 450 -6.54 11.90 -11.48
CA VAL A 450 -5.30 11.34 -12.02
C VAL A 450 -5.22 9.89 -11.56
N ILE A 451 -5.36 8.95 -12.48
CA ILE A 451 -5.30 7.52 -12.18
C ILE A 451 -3.85 7.10 -12.05
N THR A 452 -3.47 6.56 -10.89
CA THR A 452 -2.10 6.11 -10.61
C THR A 452 -1.90 4.63 -10.87
N SER A 453 -2.96 3.83 -10.72
CA SER A 453 -2.97 2.39 -11.01
C SER A 453 -4.41 1.91 -11.23
N ALA A 454 -4.63 0.98 -12.15
CA ALA A 454 -5.91 0.30 -12.28
C ALA A 454 -5.72 -1.14 -12.78
N TYR A 455 -6.51 -2.10 -12.30
CA TYR A 455 -6.47 -3.47 -12.81
C TYR A 455 -7.80 -4.17 -12.62
N VAL A 456 -8.05 -5.20 -13.45
CA VAL A 456 -9.13 -6.15 -13.22
C VAL A 456 -8.55 -7.42 -12.61
N GLN A 457 -9.17 -7.88 -11.53
CA GLN A 457 -8.96 -9.21 -10.96
C GLN A 457 -10.03 -10.16 -11.47
N PHE A 458 -9.60 -11.29 -12.05
CA PHE A 458 -10.48 -12.39 -12.43
C PHE A 458 -10.37 -13.55 -11.42
N SER A 459 -11.42 -14.38 -11.37
CA SER A 459 -11.41 -15.70 -10.73
C SER A 459 -11.56 -16.78 -11.78
N VAL A 460 -10.79 -17.86 -11.69
CA VAL A 460 -10.86 -18.98 -12.65
C VAL A 460 -12.14 -19.79 -12.43
N ASP A 461 -12.96 -19.96 -13.46
CA ASP A 461 -14.10 -20.89 -13.44
C ASP A 461 -13.68 -22.29 -13.94
N GLU A 462 -12.95 -22.34 -15.07
CA GLU A 462 -12.41 -23.59 -15.59
C GLU A 462 -10.90 -23.49 -15.86
N ALA A 463 -10.15 -24.51 -15.43
CA ALA A 463 -8.72 -24.64 -15.71
C ALA A 463 -8.45 -25.12 -17.16
N VAL A 464 -9.12 -24.51 -18.13
CA VAL A 464 -9.02 -24.81 -19.56
C VAL A 464 -8.34 -23.65 -20.27
N ASN A 465 -7.27 -23.98 -20.99
CA ASN A 465 -6.36 -22.98 -21.56
C ASN A 465 -6.16 -23.25 -23.05
N ASP A 466 -6.30 -22.22 -23.88
CA ASP A 466 -5.81 -22.24 -25.26
C ASP A 466 -4.67 -21.23 -25.40
N ASN A 467 -3.49 -21.70 -25.79
CA ASN A 467 -2.27 -20.89 -25.85
C ASN A 467 -1.73 -20.71 -27.29
N PRO A 468 -1.07 -19.56 -27.57
CA PRO A 468 -0.90 -18.41 -26.67
C PRO A 468 -2.20 -17.63 -26.47
N CYS A 469 -2.43 -17.14 -25.25
CA CYS A 469 -3.52 -16.23 -24.95
C CYS A 469 -2.98 -14.80 -24.96
N ASN A 470 -3.58 -13.95 -25.80
CA ASN A 470 -3.20 -12.54 -25.95
C ASN A 470 -4.47 -11.72 -26.01
N VAL A 471 -4.63 -10.78 -25.09
CA VAL A 471 -5.80 -9.95 -24.92
C VAL A 471 -5.39 -8.48 -25.04
N SER A 472 -6.11 -7.71 -25.82
CA SER A 472 -6.07 -6.26 -25.86
C SER A 472 -7.28 -5.73 -25.11
N ILE A 473 -7.03 -4.92 -24.09
CA ILE A 473 -8.05 -4.39 -23.18
C ILE A 473 -8.21 -2.90 -23.48
N TYR A 474 -9.41 -2.52 -23.88
CA TYR A 474 -9.81 -1.13 -24.13
C TYR A 474 -10.82 -0.70 -23.08
N GLY A 475 -10.80 0.58 -22.73
CA GLY A 475 -11.96 1.22 -22.12
C GLY A 475 -13.02 1.59 -23.17
N GLN A 476 -14.31 1.56 -22.82
CA GLN A 476 -15.36 2.17 -23.62
C GLN A 476 -15.28 3.70 -23.49
N ALA A 477 -15.08 4.41 -24.60
CA ALA A 477 -15.12 5.87 -24.66
C ALA A 477 -16.57 6.39 -24.58
N SER A 478 -17.15 6.34 -23.37
CA SER A 478 -18.48 6.84 -23.03
C SER A 478 -18.46 7.59 -21.70
N ASP A 479 -19.23 8.67 -21.59
CA ASP A 479 -19.39 9.44 -20.34
C ASP A 479 -19.96 8.60 -19.19
N ASN A 480 -20.84 7.64 -19.51
CA ASN A 480 -21.43 6.69 -18.58
C ASN A 480 -21.83 5.45 -19.36
N ALA A 481 -21.11 4.34 -19.17
CA ALA A 481 -21.40 3.10 -19.89
C ALA A 481 -22.81 2.58 -19.54
N ALA A 482 -23.61 2.27 -20.57
CA ALA A 482 -24.85 1.53 -20.40
C ALA A 482 -24.55 0.04 -20.18
N THR A 483 -25.48 -0.69 -19.56
CA THR A 483 -25.42 -2.15 -19.48
C THR A 483 -25.35 -2.76 -20.88
N PHE A 484 -24.80 -3.98 -20.98
CA PHE A 484 -24.84 -4.73 -22.23
C PHE A 484 -26.27 -5.19 -22.56
N THR A 485 -26.55 -5.36 -23.85
CA THR A 485 -27.83 -5.89 -24.33
C THR A 485 -27.60 -7.04 -25.30
N GLU A 486 -28.55 -7.97 -25.41
CA GLU A 486 -28.54 -9.06 -26.39
C GLU A 486 -28.83 -8.57 -27.84
N THR A 487 -28.59 -7.29 -28.12
CA THR A 487 -28.66 -6.77 -29.50
C THR A 487 -27.37 -7.15 -30.21
N ASP A 488 -27.49 -7.64 -31.45
CA ASP A 488 -26.31 -8.01 -32.22
C ASP A 488 -25.27 -6.87 -32.27
N PHE A 489 -24.01 -7.21 -31.99
CA PHE A 489 -22.84 -6.32 -31.98
C PHE A 489 -22.82 -5.25 -30.87
N ASP A 490 -23.58 -5.41 -29.77
CA ASP A 490 -23.64 -4.42 -28.69
C ASP A 490 -22.29 -4.19 -27.98
N VAL A 491 -21.41 -5.18 -27.92
CA VAL A 491 -20.08 -5.06 -27.29
C VAL A 491 -19.09 -4.49 -28.30
N SER A 492 -18.93 -5.13 -29.47
CA SER A 492 -17.86 -4.77 -30.42
C SER A 492 -18.08 -3.41 -31.10
N SER A 493 -19.33 -2.95 -31.22
CA SER A 493 -19.65 -1.65 -31.81
C SER A 493 -19.43 -0.45 -30.89
N ARG A 494 -19.17 -0.69 -29.59
CA ARG A 494 -18.94 0.38 -28.63
C ARG A 494 -17.66 1.16 -28.96
N PRO A 495 -17.68 2.50 -28.85
CA PRO A 495 -16.49 3.31 -29.08
C PRO A 495 -15.43 2.97 -28.05
N ARG A 496 -14.19 2.75 -28.51
CA ARG A 496 -13.04 2.44 -27.66
C ARG A 496 -12.26 3.71 -27.36
N THR A 497 -11.58 3.69 -26.23
CA THR A 497 -10.45 4.57 -25.90
C THR A 497 -9.33 4.40 -26.94
N ASN A 498 -8.48 5.42 -27.11
CA ASN A 498 -7.30 5.31 -27.97
C ASN A 498 -6.22 4.48 -27.30
N ALA A 499 -6.07 4.63 -25.98
CA ALA A 499 -5.23 3.78 -25.15
C ALA A 499 -5.80 2.35 -25.06
N SER A 500 -4.91 1.38 -25.16
CA SER A 500 -5.21 -0.03 -24.96
C SER A 500 -4.05 -0.71 -24.26
N VAL A 501 -4.34 -1.72 -23.45
CA VAL A 501 -3.33 -2.48 -22.71
C VAL A 501 -3.29 -3.90 -23.24
N SER A 502 -2.09 -4.37 -23.60
CA SER A 502 -1.87 -5.74 -24.01
C SER A 502 -1.60 -6.61 -22.79
N TRP A 503 -2.25 -7.77 -22.72
CA TRP A 503 -2.12 -8.75 -21.66
C TRP A 503 -1.91 -10.13 -22.26
N SER A 504 -0.87 -10.83 -21.82
CA SER A 504 -0.66 -12.24 -22.14
C SER A 504 -0.76 -13.04 -20.84
N PRO A 505 -1.98 -13.43 -20.41
CA PRO A 505 -2.13 -14.14 -19.15
C PRO A 505 -1.40 -15.48 -19.18
N PRO A 506 -0.69 -15.86 -18.10
CA PRO A 506 -0.17 -17.23 -17.95
C PRO A 506 -1.32 -18.24 -17.89
N GLU A 507 -1.01 -19.54 -17.96
CA GLU A 507 -2.03 -20.59 -17.86
C GLU A 507 -2.77 -20.52 -16.52
N TRP A 508 -4.09 -20.65 -16.54
CA TRP A 508 -4.90 -20.73 -15.33
C TRP A 508 -5.08 -22.20 -14.96
N LEU A 509 -4.35 -22.63 -13.95
CA LEU A 509 -4.17 -24.05 -13.63
C LEU A 509 -5.12 -24.58 -12.55
N ALA A 510 -5.80 -23.68 -11.81
CA ALA A 510 -6.66 -24.05 -10.69
C ALA A 510 -7.98 -23.27 -10.72
N VAL A 511 -9.10 -24.00 -10.63
CA VAL A 511 -10.45 -23.42 -10.47
C VAL A 511 -10.51 -22.66 -9.14
N GLY A 512 -11.10 -21.48 -9.14
CA GLY A 512 -11.19 -20.58 -8.00
C GLY A 512 -9.93 -19.74 -7.75
N ALA A 513 -8.85 -19.92 -8.52
CA ALA A 513 -7.66 -19.07 -8.39
C ALA A 513 -7.99 -17.62 -8.78
N ALA A 514 -7.52 -16.67 -7.97
CA ALA A 514 -7.69 -15.23 -8.18
C ALA A 514 -6.46 -14.48 -7.65
N GLY A 515 -5.28 -14.83 -8.18
CA GLY A 515 -4.00 -14.22 -7.82
C GLY A 515 -3.45 -13.32 -8.93
N ALA A 516 -2.17 -12.97 -8.83
CA ALA A 516 -1.48 -12.10 -9.80
C ALA A 516 -1.54 -12.64 -11.25
N GLU A 517 -1.59 -13.97 -11.42
CA GLU A 517 -1.73 -14.63 -12.73
C GLU A 517 -3.08 -14.40 -13.42
N GLN A 518 -4.12 -14.07 -12.64
CA GLN A 518 -5.47 -13.75 -13.10
C GLN A 518 -5.72 -12.23 -13.08
N GLN A 519 -4.70 -11.43 -12.81
CA GLN A 519 -4.81 -9.97 -12.77
C GLN A 519 -4.34 -9.38 -14.11
N THR A 520 -5.03 -8.34 -14.58
CA THR A 520 -4.57 -7.58 -15.74
C THR A 520 -3.33 -6.74 -15.39
N PRO A 521 -2.52 -6.33 -16.40
CA PRO A 521 -1.56 -5.25 -16.24
C PRO A 521 -2.27 -3.92 -15.96
N ASP A 522 -1.50 -2.88 -15.67
CA ASP A 522 -2.04 -1.57 -15.34
C ASP A 522 -2.87 -0.96 -16.49
N LEU A 523 -4.16 -0.78 -16.22
CA LEU A 523 -5.19 -0.22 -17.08
C LEU A 523 -5.30 1.30 -16.95
N SER A 524 -4.47 1.95 -16.12
CA SER A 524 -4.51 3.39 -15.86
C SER A 524 -4.60 4.23 -17.15
N PRO A 525 -3.92 3.94 -18.27
CA PRO A 525 -4.02 4.78 -19.48
C PRO A 525 -5.43 4.77 -20.10
N ALA A 526 -6.11 3.62 -20.11
CA ALA A 526 -7.46 3.48 -20.66
C ALA A 526 -8.52 4.08 -19.72
N ILE A 527 -8.37 3.85 -18.40
CA ILE A 527 -9.27 4.44 -17.40
C ILE A 527 -9.13 5.97 -17.37
N GLN A 528 -7.92 6.48 -17.50
CA GLN A 528 -7.62 7.91 -17.52
C GLN A 528 -8.36 8.63 -18.65
N GLU A 529 -8.44 8.04 -19.85
CA GLU A 529 -9.22 8.61 -20.96
C GLU A 529 -10.71 8.72 -20.61
N ILE A 530 -11.27 7.71 -19.94
CA ILE A 530 -12.70 7.69 -19.58
C ILE A 530 -13.04 8.78 -18.58
N VAL A 531 -12.27 8.88 -17.48
CA VAL A 531 -12.52 9.86 -16.41
C VAL A 531 -12.27 11.31 -16.84
N ASN A 532 -11.51 11.49 -17.94
CA ASN A 532 -11.25 12.80 -18.56
C ASN A 532 -12.37 13.26 -19.51
N GLN A 533 -13.37 12.42 -19.79
CA GLN A 533 -14.48 12.83 -20.66
C GLN A 533 -15.36 13.88 -19.99
N SER A 534 -15.79 14.87 -20.76
CA SER A 534 -16.49 16.04 -20.23
C SER A 534 -17.86 15.74 -19.59
N GLY A 535 -18.49 14.62 -19.94
CA GLY A 535 -19.77 14.21 -19.34
C GLY A 535 -19.62 13.11 -18.28
N TYR A 536 -18.39 12.66 -17.99
CA TYR A 536 -18.13 11.72 -16.90
C TYR A 536 -18.45 12.36 -15.54
N THR A 537 -19.01 11.57 -14.62
CA THR A 537 -19.34 11.98 -13.26
C THR A 537 -18.90 10.89 -12.29
N ALA A 538 -18.82 11.19 -10.98
CA ALA A 538 -18.46 10.18 -9.98
C ALA A 538 -19.38 8.95 -9.97
N ASN A 539 -20.63 9.08 -10.41
CA ASN A 539 -21.58 7.96 -10.49
C ASN A 539 -21.57 7.25 -11.86
N SER A 540 -20.71 7.67 -12.79
CA SER A 540 -20.61 7.07 -14.11
C SER A 540 -20.03 5.67 -14.03
N ALA A 541 -20.59 4.76 -14.82
CA ALA A 541 -20.06 3.42 -14.99
C ALA A 541 -18.93 3.40 -16.01
N ILE A 542 -17.96 2.54 -15.77
CA ILE A 542 -16.84 2.25 -16.65
C ILE A 542 -17.10 0.89 -17.30
N ALA A 543 -16.89 0.79 -18.61
CA ALA A 543 -16.89 -0.51 -19.28
C ALA A 543 -15.54 -0.75 -19.97
N LEU A 544 -15.13 -2.01 -19.99
CA LEU A 544 -13.96 -2.52 -20.68
C LEU A 544 -14.40 -3.46 -21.80
N ILE A 545 -13.63 -3.47 -22.88
CA ILE A 545 -13.83 -4.28 -24.07
C ILE A 545 -12.53 -5.06 -24.30
N LEU A 546 -12.62 -6.39 -24.25
CA LEU A 546 -11.50 -7.30 -24.37
C LEU A 546 -11.58 -8.01 -25.73
N GLU A 547 -10.48 -7.98 -26.48
CA GLU A 547 -10.35 -8.60 -27.81
C GLU A 547 -8.99 -9.26 -27.97
N GLY A 548 -8.91 -10.39 -28.66
CA GLY A 548 -7.69 -11.17 -28.59
C GLY A 548 -7.83 -12.60 -29.08
N THR A 549 -6.85 -13.43 -28.74
CA THR A 549 -6.77 -14.85 -29.12
C THR A 549 -6.47 -15.72 -27.91
N GLY A 550 -6.60 -17.04 -28.08
CA GLY A 550 -6.43 -18.02 -27.00
C GLY A 550 -7.65 -18.06 -26.09
N ARG A 551 -7.51 -18.67 -24.91
CA ARG A 551 -8.60 -18.81 -23.94
C ARG A 551 -8.11 -18.86 -22.51
N ARG A 552 -8.82 -18.13 -21.66
CA ARG A 552 -8.90 -18.31 -20.21
C ARG A 552 -10.38 -18.26 -19.81
N THR A 553 -10.85 -19.15 -18.96
CA THR A 553 -12.26 -19.18 -18.55
C THR A 553 -12.39 -18.60 -17.15
N ALA A 554 -13.03 -17.43 -17.05
CA ALA A 554 -13.27 -16.75 -15.79
C ALA A 554 -14.71 -16.96 -15.30
N GLU A 555 -14.92 -16.78 -14.01
CA GLU A 555 -16.25 -16.65 -13.42
C GLU A 555 -16.96 -15.41 -13.97
N SER A 556 -18.22 -15.58 -14.38
CA SER A 556 -19.12 -14.47 -14.70
C SER A 556 -19.96 -14.10 -13.47
N PHE A 557 -20.68 -12.98 -13.53
CA PHE A 557 -21.69 -12.64 -12.53
C PHE A 557 -22.74 -13.75 -12.36
N ASN A 558 -23.12 -14.41 -13.44
CA ASN A 558 -24.15 -15.45 -13.44
C ASN A 558 -23.62 -16.81 -12.98
N GLY A 559 -22.32 -17.06 -13.11
CA GLY A 559 -21.62 -18.21 -12.52
C GLY A 559 -21.44 -18.05 -11.02
N SER A 560 -20.74 -16.99 -10.61
CA SER A 560 -20.40 -16.73 -9.22
C SER A 560 -20.40 -15.24 -8.89
N LEU A 561 -21.35 -14.82 -8.05
CA LEU A 561 -21.42 -13.45 -7.53
C LEU A 561 -20.15 -12.99 -6.79
N ASN A 562 -19.40 -13.93 -6.21
CA ASN A 562 -18.16 -13.64 -5.47
C ASN A 562 -16.89 -13.89 -6.30
N GLY A 563 -17.03 -14.53 -7.47
CA GLY A 563 -15.93 -14.77 -8.41
C GLY A 563 -15.93 -13.80 -9.60
N ALA A 564 -17.02 -13.05 -9.78
CA ALA A 564 -17.21 -12.10 -10.86
C ALA A 564 -16.06 -11.08 -10.93
N PRO A 565 -15.69 -10.59 -12.13
CA PRO A 565 -14.53 -9.71 -12.28
C PRO A 565 -14.64 -8.46 -11.41
N GLU A 566 -13.53 -8.02 -10.82
CA GLU A 566 -13.43 -6.81 -9.99
C GLU A 566 -12.45 -5.81 -10.59
N LEU A 567 -12.87 -4.56 -10.79
CA LEU A 567 -12.00 -3.46 -11.18
C LEU A 567 -11.58 -2.67 -9.94
N CYS A 568 -10.27 -2.62 -9.67
CA CYS A 568 -9.66 -1.75 -8.68
C CYS A 568 -8.96 -0.57 -9.35
N VAL A 569 -9.11 0.62 -8.79
CA VAL A 569 -8.54 1.87 -9.30
C VAL A 569 -8.00 2.70 -8.15
N GLU A 570 -6.73 3.09 -8.26
CA GLU A 570 -6.07 4.07 -7.41
C GLU A 570 -5.95 5.40 -8.15
N TYR A 571 -6.25 6.51 -7.46
CA TYR A 571 -6.22 7.83 -8.07
C TYR A 571 -5.90 8.94 -7.07
N LEU A 572 -5.43 10.06 -7.62
CA LEU A 572 -5.27 11.35 -6.96
C LEU A 572 -6.34 12.31 -7.47
N TYR A 573 -6.95 13.08 -6.58
CA TYR A 573 -7.90 14.11 -6.97
C TYR A 573 -7.79 15.35 -6.09
N ALA A 574 -7.64 16.51 -6.70
CA ALA A 574 -7.62 17.78 -5.99
C ALA A 574 -9.04 18.11 -5.51
N THR A 575 -9.23 18.25 -4.20
CA THR A 575 -10.43 18.89 -3.68
C THR A 575 -10.40 20.35 -4.15
N GLN A 576 -11.38 20.77 -4.95
CA GLN A 576 -11.53 22.19 -5.29
C GLN A 576 -11.71 22.97 -3.99
N ALA A 577 -10.79 23.89 -3.71
CA ALA A 577 -10.84 24.78 -2.56
C ALA A 577 -12.23 25.42 -2.46
N ASP A 578 -12.90 25.22 -1.33
CA ASP A 578 -14.21 25.82 -1.05
C ASP A 578 -14.03 27.34 -0.90
N SER A 579 -14.21 28.05 -2.02
CA SER A 579 -14.37 29.49 -2.02
C SER A 579 -15.79 29.83 -1.54
N GLN A 580 -16.02 29.78 -0.23
CA GLN A 580 -17.17 30.40 0.42
C GLN A 580 -16.73 31.01 1.76
N THR A 581 -16.32 32.28 1.76
CA THR A 581 -16.31 33.10 2.98
C THR A 581 -17.75 33.44 3.39
N PRO A 582 -18.20 33.18 4.63
CA PRO A 582 -19.32 33.90 5.22
C PRO A 582 -18.82 35.13 6.03
N PRO A 583 -19.58 36.26 6.06
CA PRO A 583 -19.17 37.47 6.76
C PRO A 583 -19.26 37.29 8.28
N GLY A 584 -18.22 37.75 8.99
CA GLY A 584 -18.06 37.54 10.42
C GLY A 584 -19.07 38.26 11.33
N ILE A 585 -19.25 37.69 12.52
CA ILE A 585 -19.55 38.39 13.77
C ILE A 585 -19.34 37.47 14.98
N GLY A 586 -18.54 37.94 15.96
CA GLY A 586 -18.81 37.72 17.38
C GLY A 586 -17.80 36.90 18.15
N ALA A 587 -16.93 37.59 18.88
CA ALA A 587 -15.99 37.07 19.86
C ALA A 587 -16.63 36.14 20.92
N GLY A 588 -15.89 35.08 21.27
CA GLY A 588 -16.17 34.18 22.38
C GLY A 588 -14.97 33.26 22.62
N ILE A 589 -14.01 33.74 23.40
CA ILE A 589 -12.91 32.96 23.99
C ILE A 589 -13.44 31.81 24.84
N GLU A 590 -13.22 30.55 24.45
CA GLU A 590 -13.15 29.41 25.38
C GLU A 590 -12.04 28.43 24.96
N GLN A 591 -10.94 28.51 25.73
CA GLN A 591 -9.98 27.49 26.16
C GLN A 591 -9.68 26.27 25.27
N ARG A 592 -8.37 26.09 25.01
CA ARG A 592 -7.67 24.84 24.69
C ARG A 592 -8.28 23.67 25.49
N GLY A 593 -8.87 22.72 24.77
CA GLY A 593 -9.28 21.42 25.30
C GLY A 593 -8.40 20.35 24.69
N GLU A 594 -7.72 19.59 25.55
CA GLU A 594 -7.07 18.32 25.21
C GLU A 594 -8.01 17.45 24.37
N ALA A 595 -7.46 16.71 23.40
CA ALA A 595 -8.23 15.75 22.61
C ALA A 595 -8.98 14.79 23.54
N LEU A 596 -10.31 14.86 23.51
CA LEU A 596 -11.16 13.99 24.32
C LEU A 596 -11.02 12.55 23.80
N PRO A 597 -10.97 11.54 24.68
CA PRO A 597 -10.98 10.15 24.25
C PRO A 597 -12.22 9.85 23.38
N ILE A 598 -12.03 8.98 22.37
CA ILE A 598 -12.94 8.67 21.25
C ILE A 598 -14.39 8.32 21.68
N GLU A 599 -14.62 7.97 22.95
CA GLU A 599 -15.96 7.71 23.52
C GLU A 599 -16.77 8.97 23.91
N GLU A 600 -16.21 10.18 23.93
CA GLU A 600 -16.91 11.39 24.42
C GLU A 600 -17.55 12.29 23.34
N VAL A 601 -17.33 12.02 22.05
CA VAL A 601 -17.79 12.89 20.94
C VAL A 601 -19.29 12.75 20.66
N MET A 602 -19.84 11.54 20.77
CA MET A 602 -21.25 11.24 20.53
C MET A 602 -21.83 10.28 21.58
N SER A 603 -23.03 10.56 22.08
CA SER A 603 -23.71 9.67 23.03
C SER A 603 -24.22 8.39 22.34
N ALA A 604 -24.46 7.33 23.13
CA ALA A 604 -25.14 6.13 22.65
C ALA A 604 -26.45 6.44 21.91
N ILE A 605 -26.66 5.76 20.79
CA ILE A 605 -27.81 5.97 19.90
C ILE A 605 -29.07 5.35 20.49
N ARG A 606 -30.19 6.08 20.46
CA ARG A 606 -31.51 5.60 20.88
C ARG A 606 -32.43 5.53 19.68
N VAL A 607 -32.94 4.33 19.41
CA VAL A 607 -33.85 4.07 18.29
C VAL A 607 -35.28 3.84 18.77
N HIS A 608 -36.25 4.56 18.20
CA HIS A 608 -37.68 4.37 18.53
C HIS A 608 -38.63 4.77 17.38
N PRO A 609 -39.77 4.07 17.17
CA PRO A 609 -40.17 2.83 17.86
C PRO A 609 -39.29 1.65 17.43
N ASN A 610 -39.13 0.67 18.30
CA ASN A 610 -38.42 -0.58 18.02
C ASN A 610 -39.22 -1.75 18.64
N PRO A 611 -39.93 -2.60 17.86
CA PRO A 611 -39.88 -2.69 16.39
C PRO A 611 -40.42 -1.46 15.66
N ALA A 612 -39.79 -1.09 14.54
CA ALA A 612 -40.19 -0.02 13.64
C ALA A 612 -41.00 -0.57 12.46
N GLY A 613 -42.02 0.19 12.06
CA GLY A 613 -42.77 -0.04 10.82
C GLY A 613 -42.11 0.72 9.66
N GLN A 614 -42.74 1.81 9.23
CA GLN A 614 -42.22 2.66 8.14
C GLN A 614 -41.41 3.87 8.63
N LYS A 615 -41.32 4.08 9.95
CA LYS A 615 -40.64 5.23 10.55
C LYS A 615 -39.74 4.80 11.71
N LEU A 616 -38.50 5.30 11.71
CA LEU A 616 -37.54 5.12 12.80
C LEU A 616 -36.95 6.47 13.18
N ASN A 617 -37.06 6.84 14.45
CA ASN A 617 -36.37 7.99 15.00
C ASN A 617 -35.08 7.52 15.68
N ILE A 618 -34.01 8.27 15.45
CA ILE A 618 -32.66 7.99 15.92
C ILE A 618 -32.23 9.23 16.69
N SER A 619 -32.14 9.14 18.01
CA SER A 619 -31.78 10.25 18.89
C SER A 619 -30.42 10.01 19.55
N PHE A 620 -29.58 11.04 19.55
CA PHE A 620 -28.25 11.05 20.16
C PHE A 620 -27.81 12.50 20.42
N SER A 621 -26.89 12.70 21.36
CA SER A 621 -26.24 13.97 21.64
C SER A 621 -24.87 14.01 20.95
N SER A 622 -24.55 15.11 20.26
CA SER A 622 -23.23 15.37 19.69
C SER A 622 -22.51 16.48 20.48
N LYS A 623 -21.19 16.36 20.69
CA LYS A 623 -20.39 17.45 21.27
C LYS A 623 -19.92 18.47 20.24
N LEU A 624 -20.05 18.15 18.95
CA LEU A 624 -19.55 18.92 17.81
C LEU A 624 -20.66 19.14 16.77
N ASP A 625 -20.48 20.16 15.93
CA ASP A 625 -21.29 20.40 14.72
C ASP A 625 -20.61 19.71 13.53
N GLY A 626 -21.37 19.08 12.62
CA GLY A 626 -20.76 18.39 11.48
C GLY A 626 -21.68 17.43 10.73
N TYR A 627 -21.10 16.37 10.18
CA TYR A 627 -21.82 15.30 9.49
C TYR A 627 -21.61 13.95 10.15
N VAL A 628 -22.63 13.11 10.09
CA VAL A 628 -22.56 11.71 10.49
C VAL A 628 -22.92 10.83 9.31
N GLN A 629 -22.18 9.73 9.13
CA GLN A 629 -22.55 8.69 8.19
C GLN A 629 -23.47 7.69 8.89
N LEU A 630 -24.70 7.54 8.41
CA LEU A 630 -25.68 6.61 8.93
C LEU A 630 -25.73 5.36 8.06
N GLN A 631 -25.42 4.21 8.63
CA GLN A 631 -25.54 2.92 7.97
C GLN A 631 -26.50 2.01 8.71
N ALA A 632 -27.35 1.26 7.98
CA ALA A 632 -28.06 0.12 8.54
C ALA A 632 -27.60 -1.15 7.85
N ARG A 633 -27.28 -2.18 8.63
CA ARG A 633 -26.82 -3.48 8.15
C ARG A 633 -27.78 -4.58 8.59
N GLY A 634 -28.09 -5.50 7.69
CA GLY A 634 -28.80 -6.74 8.04
C GLY A 634 -27.89 -7.71 8.80
N LEU A 635 -28.45 -8.83 9.28
CA LEU A 635 -27.67 -9.88 9.96
C LEU A 635 -26.59 -10.53 9.08
N SER A 636 -26.69 -10.41 7.75
CA SER A 636 -25.70 -10.89 6.79
C SER A 636 -24.54 -9.90 6.55
N GLY A 637 -24.44 -8.81 7.33
CA GLY A 637 -23.42 -7.77 7.15
C GLY A 637 -23.68 -6.80 5.98
N ARG A 638 -24.61 -7.15 5.07
CA ARG A 638 -25.04 -6.32 3.94
C ARG A 638 -25.59 -4.98 4.42
N ILE A 639 -25.03 -3.90 3.89
CA ILE A 639 -25.55 -2.54 4.08
C ILE A 639 -26.88 -2.42 3.31
N VAL A 640 -27.94 -2.06 4.03
CA VAL A 640 -29.29 -1.85 3.49
C VAL A 640 -29.72 -0.37 3.54
N LEU A 641 -28.94 0.47 4.20
CA LEU A 641 -29.09 1.92 4.23
C LEU A 641 -27.69 2.54 4.38
N ASN A 642 -27.38 3.58 3.60
CA ASN A 642 -26.13 4.33 3.70
C ASN A 642 -26.39 5.80 3.34
N GLU A 643 -26.50 6.68 4.34
CA GLU A 643 -26.86 8.08 4.15
C GLU A 643 -25.98 9.02 4.99
N LYS A 644 -25.59 10.17 4.44
CA LYS A 644 -24.92 11.24 5.18
C LYS A 644 -25.95 12.22 5.74
N ARG A 645 -25.84 12.59 7.04
CA ARG A 645 -26.76 13.52 7.72
C ARG A 645 -26.00 14.61 8.46
N THR A 646 -26.53 15.82 8.47
CA THR A 646 -26.00 16.94 9.26
C THR A 646 -26.40 16.80 10.72
N VAL A 647 -25.49 17.13 11.63
CA VAL A 647 -25.72 17.17 13.08
C VAL A 647 -25.23 18.49 13.66
N SER A 648 -25.88 18.92 14.74
CA SER A 648 -25.48 20.09 15.51
C SER A 648 -25.02 19.70 16.90
N ARG A 649 -24.18 20.53 17.53
CA ARG A 649 -23.80 20.37 18.93
C ARG A 649 -25.05 20.34 19.83
N GLY A 650 -25.19 19.30 20.64
CA GLY A 650 -26.35 19.03 21.50
C GLY A 650 -27.21 17.86 21.01
N GLU A 651 -28.49 17.85 21.41
CA GLU A 651 -29.42 16.77 21.07
C GLU A 651 -29.83 16.81 19.59
N ASN A 652 -29.63 15.70 18.90
CA ASN A 652 -30.02 15.49 17.51
C ASN A 652 -31.11 14.43 17.43
N THR A 653 -31.96 14.54 16.42
CA THR A 653 -32.90 13.47 16.06
C THR A 653 -32.97 13.34 14.55
N ILE A 654 -32.52 12.20 14.04
CA ILE A 654 -32.67 11.81 12.64
C ILE A 654 -33.96 11.00 12.51
N VAL A 655 -34.78 11.37 11.54
CA VAL A 655 -36.02 10.68 11.24
C VAL A 655 -35.88 10.00 9.89
N LEU A 656 -35.93 8.67 9.89
CA LEU A 656 -36.07 7.89 8.68
C LEU A 656 -37.55 7.67 8.41
N GLU A 657 -38.04 8.23 7.30
CA GLU A 657 -39.41 8.03 6.84
C GLU A 657 -39.42 7.05 5.66
N GLU A 658 -40.57 6.40 5.43
CA GLU A 658 -40.78 5.46 4.32
C GLU A 658 -39.77 4.29 4.26
N LEU A 659 -39.35 3.76 5.42
CA LEU A 659 -38.39 2.64 5.50
C LEU A 659 -38.84 1.42 4.67
N SER A 660 -38.21 1.23 3.51
CA SER A 660 -38.47 0.12 2.58
C SER A 660 -37.65 -1.13 2.93
N LEU A 661 -37.30 -1.32 4.20
CA LEU A 661 -36.55 -2.49 4.65
C LEU A 661 -37.48 -3.71 4.83
N PRO A 662 -37.04 -4.94 4.48
CA PRO A 662 -37.75 -6.17 4.82
C PRO A 662 -37.91 -6.37 6.34
N ASP A 663 -38.86 -7.19 6.77
CA ASP A 663 -38.98 -7.60 8.17
C ASP A 663 -37.70 -8.32 8.61
N GLY A 664 -37.11 -7.90 9.73
CA GLY A 664 -35.80 -8.41 10.13
C GLY A 664 -35.13 -7.60 11.22
N ILE A 665 -33.98 -8.13 11.68
CA ILE A 665 -33.11 -7.46 12.64
C ILE A 665 -32.02 -6.72 11.87
N TYR A 666 -31.79 -5.47 12.27
CA TYR A 666 -30.78 -4.59 11.67
C TYR A 666 -29.91 -3.95 12.74
N PHE A 667 -28.66 -3.69 12.39
CA PHE A 667 -27.72 -2.89 13.16
C PHE A 667 -27.54 -1.54 12.49
N LEU A 668 -27.91 -0.48 13.19
CA LEU A 668 -27.69 0.90 12.80
C LEU A 668 -26.33 1.35 13.33
N GLN A 669 -25.50 1.95 12.49
CA GLN A 669 -24.20 2.52 12.83
C GLN A 669 -24.19 4.00 12.44
N LEU A 670 -23.70 4.86 13.33
CA LEU A 670 -23.39 6.26 13.06
C LEU A 670 -21.87 6.45 13.19
N PHE A 671 -21.25 6.92 12.11
CA PHE A 671 -19.82 7.24 12.07
C PHE A 671 -19.64 8.76 12.08
N ALA A 672 -18.80 9.29 12.96
CA ALA A 672 -18.39 10.70 12.96
C ALA A 672 -16.99 10.84 13.57
N GLU A 673 -16.06 11.52 12.88
CA GLU A 673 -14.73 11.90 13.39
C GLU A 673 -14.00 10.76 14.15
N GLY A 674 -13.95 9.57 13.55
CA GLY A 674 -13.29 8.39 14.15
C GLY A 674 -14.11 7.65 15.21
N ALA A 675 -15.23 8.20 15.69
CA ALA A 675 -16.14 7.53 16.61
C ALA A 675 -17.25 6.76 15.88
N VAL A 676 -17.55 5.54 16.36
CA VAL A 676 -18.63 4.70 15.85
C VAL A 676 -19.60 4.38 16.97
N GLN A 677 -20.86 4.75 16.79
CA GLN A 677 -21.94 4.35 17.68
C GLN A 677 -22.85 3.36 16.97
N SER A 678 -23.32 2.34 17.70
CA SER A 678 -24.15 1.28 17.14
C SER A 678 -25.43 1.05 17.94
N ALA A 679 -26.55 0.79 17.27
CA ALA A 679 -27.81 0.42 17.89
C ALA A 679 -28.57 -0.63 17.08
N LYS A 680 -29.13 -1.62 17.75
CA LYS A 680 -29.98 -2.65 17.13
C LYS A 680 -31.42 -2.15 17.00
N PHE A 681 -32.04 -2.33 15.83
CA PHE A 681 -33.47 -2.16 15.64
C PHE A 681 -34.09 -3.32 14.85
N VAL A 682 -35.39 -3.50 14.99
CA VAL A 682 -36.17 -4.53 14.32
C VAL A 682 -37.17 -3.85 13.40
N ILE A 683 -37.29 -4.29 12.15
CA ILE A 683 -38.39 -3.92 11.28
C ILE A 683 -39.46 -5.00 11.36
N SER A 684 -40.70 -4.59 11.62
CA SER A 684 -41.89 -5.43 11.60
C SER A 684 -43.02 -4.61 11.00
N LYS A 685 -43.40 -4.93 9.75
CA LYS A 685 -44.44 -4.22 9.00
C LYS A 685 -45.86 -4.75 9.23
#